data_AF-A0A1A3C4W1-F1
#
_entry.id   AF-A0A1A3C4W1-F1
#
_cell.length_a   1.000
_cell.length_b   1.000
_cell.length_c   1.000
_cell.angle_alpha   90.00
_cell.angle_beta   90.00
_cell.angle_gamma   90.00
#
_symmetry.space_group_name_H-M   'P 1'
#
loop_
_entity.id
_entity.type
_entity.pdbx_description
1 polymer ?
#
loop_
_entity_poly.entity_id
_entity_poly.type
_entity_poly.pdbx_seq_one_letter_code
_entity_poly.pdbx_strand_id
1 'polypeptide(L)'
;MFAWWGRTVYRSRYIVIGVMVALCLGGGIYGISLGSHVTQSGFYDEGSNSVHASVVADAAYGRDRTSHIVAILTPPDGKKVNDPAWMKKVTGELNQLVADHEDRMVGWVGWLRAPDSTDPTVQQMKTSDLTKTFVSVPLKGDDDDTILKNYQAIEPDLQKVNDGNIQLAGLNPLASELTGTIGEDQQRAEVAAIPLVCVVLFFVFGGVVAAALPGLIGGLTIAGALGIMRLFAEFMPVHFFAQPVVTLMGLGIAVDYGLFMVSRFREEIAEGYDTEAAVRRAVMTSGRTIMFSAVILVASSVPLLLFPQGFLKSITYAIIASVMLAAILSVTVLPAALGILGPRVDALGIRWLLKFTQREPAPTAPHDPHTNTFAIASIPTGLLVPPVGIALGHIARKQIRRTGEQGAQYAFIGLVLGYITLLGGLAYGVSALHDADVIGSALYWVLLGIVIFVAVVVAGVTLARYVPLAHTPIVWWLNWLAEKTQKTKTRAEVEKGFWGKLVNRVMKRPIAFAAPIVIVMILLIIPLGQLSLGGISEKYLPPDNPVRLAQEDFDRTFPGFRTEPLTLVIENTDGQPVTDQQVAEIRSKALAISGFIEPDGDPSKMWQARGGESTDPSVRVIQNGLENRNDAGKKIEELRSITPPRGLSISVGGTPALEQDSIHSLFDKLPLMVTVLIVTTTILMFLAFGSVVLPIKAAVMSALTLGSTMGVLTWMFVDGHGSGIMNYTPQPLMAPMIGLIIAVIWGLSTDYEVFLVSRMVEARERGMSTAEAIRIGTATTGRLITGAALVLAVVAGAFVFSDLVMMKYLAFGLLIALLLDATIVRMFLVPAVMKLLGDDCWWAPRWMKRIQERLGLGETELPDERKRPAVREAANDPEALVGAGAPVPPRPLDKPRPPHDPTHPGVEGSSRPGATRVATPPRATAPSVAGTTRIPSASQPAPADELQTTRLTMAKNAVRNAVSNAAAATRQAARPPAPPAQPRPPREEREIESWLGELRGTGTPPAPRPPSPLGTPPEVRGRPSAEPTRAMPAPGAQDRQGPGNEPTTAIPTPRQQGSPPDGAGDPEATTAIPTARQPGPSPADPEATEKLDTRRKLDEDEERQRRGGGLSAQDLLRREGRL
;
A
#
# COMPACT_ATOMS: atom_id res chain seq x y z
N MET A 1 2.64 26.43 8.62
CA MET A 1 3.01 25.89 7.28
C MET A 1 1.80 25.63 6.37
N PHE A 2 0.93 24.66 6.70
CA PHE A 2 -0.15 24.16 5.83
C PHE A 2 -1.09 25.23 5.23
N ALA A 3 -1.32 26.35 5.93
CA ALA A 3 -2.11 27.49 5.43
C ALA A 3 -1.57 28.09 4.12
N TRP A 4 -0.24 28.19 4.00
CA TRP A 4 0.43 28.66 2.78
C TRP A 4 0.29 27.61 1.68
N TRP A 5 0.52 26.34 1.99
CA TRP A 5 0.43 25.26 1.02
C TRP A 5 -0.97 25.14 0.40
N GLY A 6 -2.04 25.14 1.21
CA GLY A 6 -3.40 25.06 0.71
C GLY A 6 -3.79 26.21 -0.23
N ARG A 7 -3.29 27.44 0.03
CA ARG A 7 -3.49 28.59 -0.87
C ARG A 7 -2.65 28.45 -2.16
N THR A 8 -1.41 27.99 -2.07
CA THR A 8 -0.52 27.78 -3.22
C THR A 8 -1.05 26.67 -4.14
N VAL A 9 -1.54 25.54 -3.59
CA VAL A 9 -2.17 24.46 -4.34
C VAL A 9 -3.42 24.95 -5.06
N TYR A 10 -4.29 25.73 -4.42
CA TYR A 10 -5.46 26.29 -5.09
C TYR A 10 -5.08 27.25 -6.23
N ARG A 11 -4.08 28.12 -6.03
CA ARG A 11 -3.60 29.07 -7.04
C ARG A 11 -2.98 28.38 -8.26
N SER A 12 -2.16 27.34 -8.04
CA SER A 12 -1.41 26.64 -9.08
C SER A 12 -2.04 25.31 -9.51
N ARG A 13 -3.29 25.05 -9.16
CA ARG A 13 -3.98 23.74 -9.25
C ARG A 13 -3.79 22.97 -10.56
N TYR A 14 -3.85 23.64 -11.72
CA TYR A 14 -3.66 23.00 -13.02
C TYR A 14 -2.23 22.49 -13.23
N ILE A 15 -1.22 23.24 -12.79
CA ILE A 15 0.20 22.86 -12.85
C ILE A 15 0.47 21.72 -11.86
N VAL A 16 -0.07 21.82 -10.64
CA VAL A 16 0.11 20.79 -9.60
C VAL A 16 -0.44 19.43 -10.06
N ILE A 17 -1.65 19.40 -10.65
CA ILE A 17 -2.20 18.17 -11.22
C ILE A 17 -1.35 17.70 -12.40
N GLY A 18 -1.08 18.57 -13.38
CA GLY A 18 -0.36 18.19 -14.59
C GLY A 18 1.01 17.56 -14.31
N VAL A 19 1.82 18.19 -13.43
CA VAL A 19 3.14 17.68 -13.06
C VAL A 19 3.05 16.40 -12.25
N MET A 20 2.24 16.36 -11.18
CA MET A 20 2.19 15.18 -10.30
C MET A 20 1.57 13.96 -10.99
N VAL A 21 0.54 14.15 -11.82
CA VAL A 21 -0.05 13.05 -12.61
C VAL A 21 0.93 12.56 -13.68
N ALA A 22 1.65 13.45 -14.37
CA ALA A 22 2.67 13.04 -15.33
C ALA A 22 3.81 12.25 -14.67
N LEU A 23 4.27 12.66 -13.48
CA LEU A 23 5.28 11.93 -12.71
C LEU A 23 4.78 10.55 -12.24
N CYS A 24 3.56 10.44 -11.73
CA CYS A 24 2.99 9.16 -11.30
C CYS A 24 2.71 8.21 -12.47
N LEU A 25 2.23 8.70 -13.61
CA LEU A 25 2.00 7.86 -14.80
C LEU A 25 3.31 7.47 -15.50
N GLY A 26 4.28 8.37 -15.61
CA GLY A 26 5.62 8.05 -16.12
C GLY A 26 6.36 7.06 -15.20
N GLY A 27 6.26 7.26 -13.88
CA GLY A 27 6.73 6.31 -12.88
C GLY A 27 6.04 4.95 -13.00
N GLY A 28 4.73 4.92 -13.27
CA GLY A 28 3.99 3.68 -13.54
C GLY A 28 4.50 2.94 -14.77
N ILE A 29 4.66 3.63 -15.90
CA ILE A 29 5.16 3.05 -17.16
C ILE A 29 6.55 2.44 -16.98
N TYR A 30 7.46 3.15 -16.30
CA TYR A 30 8.78 2.64 -15.94
C TYR A 30 8.69 1.47 -14.95
N GLY A 31 7.80 1.58 -13.96
CA GLY A 31 7.54 0.58 -12.91
C GLY A 31 6.95 -0.74 -13.39
N ILE A 32 6.34 -0.81 -14.59
CA ILE A 32 5.92 -2.09 -15.21
C ILE A 32 7.10 -3.06 -15.32
N SER A 33 8.32 -2.54 -15.54
CA SER A 33 9.53 -3.38 -15.62
C SER A 33 10.03 -3.94 -14.28
N LEU A 34 9.41 -3.60 -13.14
CA LEU A 34 9.82 -4.08 -11.81
C LEU A 34 9.80 -5.61 -11.71
N GLY A 35 8.86 -6.28 -12.38
CA GLY A 35 8.73 -7.74 -12.38
C GLY A 35 10.00 -8.50 -12.81
N SER A 36 10.81 -7.94 -13.71
CA SER A 36 12.06 -8.57 -14.15
C SER A 36 13.30 -8.18 -13.33
N HIS A 37 13.17 -7.19 -12.44
CA HIS A 37 14.24 -6.58 -11.64
C HIS A 37 14.07 -6.82 -10.13
N VAL A 38 13.18 -7.72 -9.71
CA VAL A 38 13.08 -8.20 -8.33
C VAL A 38 13.91 -9.46 -8.08
N THR A 39 14.24 -9.70 -6.82
CA THR A 39 14.97 -10.88 -6.33
C THR A 39 14.09 -11.78 -5.44
N GLN A 40 14.41 -13.07 -5.38
CA GLN A 40 13.91 -14.00 -4.35
C GLN A 40 14.85 -14.17 -3.14
N SER A 41 16.07 -13.63 -3.18
CA SER A 41 17.05 -13.75 -2.10
C SER A 41 16.84 -12.71 -0.99
N GLY A 42 17.52 -12.89 0.14
CA GLY A 42 17.50 -11.92 1.27
C GLY A 42 16.63 -12.29 2.47
N PHE A 43 16.24 -13.56 2.61
CA PHE A 43 15.60 -14.10 3.83
C PHE A 43 16.59 -14.41 4.97
N TYR A 44 17.88 -14.47 4.68
CA TYR A 44 18.95 -14.81 5.62
C TYR A 44 19.71 -13.57 6.11
N ASP A 45 20.54 -13.73 7.14
CA ASP A 45 21.48 -12.69 7.58
C ASP A 45 22.79 -12.81 6.79
N GLU A 46 23.01 -11.88 5.86
CA GLU A 46 24.21 -11.78 5.02
C GLU A 46 25.52 -11.65 5.82
N GLY A 47 25.46 -11.19 7.07
CA GLY A 47 26.61 -11.08 7.97
C GLY A 47 26.87 -12.33 8.82
N SER A 48 26.12 -13.42 8.63
CA SER A 48 26.17 -14.61 9.48
C SER A 48 27.26 -15.62 9.10
N ASN A 49 27.65 -16.43 10.08
CA ASN A 49 28.62 -17.52 9.90
C ASN A 49 28.10 -18.60 8.91
N SER A 50 26.79 -18.85 8.87
CA SER A 50 26.20 -19.78 7.89
C SER A 50 26.19 -19.25 6.46
N VAL A 51 25.99 -17.94 6.23
CA VAL A 51 26.17 -17.35 4.89
C VAL A 51 27.63 -17.38 4.47
N HIS A 52 28.57 -17.06 5.37
CA HIS A 52 30.01 -17.19 5.10
C HIS A 52 30.38 -18.62 4.66
N ALA A 53 29.92 -19.62 5.43
CA ALA A 53 30.09 -21.03 5.10
C ALA A 53 29.56 -21.37 3.69
N SER A 54 28.33 -20.97 3.35
CA SER A 54 27.75 -21.23 2.03
C SER A 54 28.54 -20.57 0.89
N VAL A 55 28.95 -19.30 1.04
CA VAL A 55 29.72 -18.57 0.01
C VAL A 55 31.09 -19.21 -0.22
N VAL A 56 31.83 -19.53 0.85
CA VAL A 56 33.15 -20.16 0.75
C VAL A 56 33.04 -21.59 0.19
N ALA A 57 32.05 -22.36 0.63
CA ALA A 57 31.82 -23.70 0.13
C ALA A 57 31.45 -23.72 -1.37
N ASP A 58 30.61 -22.79 -1.83
CA ASP A 58 30.22 -22.68 -3.25
C ASP A 58 31.32 -22.09 -4.12
N ALA A 59 32.23 -21.27 -3.59
CA ALA A 59 33.43 -20.83 -4.30
C ALA A 59 34.44 -21.98 -4.50
N ALA A 60 34.67 -22.79 -3.45
CA ALA A 60 35.69 -23.84 -3.45
C ALA A 60 35.24 -25.16 -4.11
N TYR A 61 33.95 -25.49 -4.10
CA TYR A 61 33.41 -26.73 -4.71
C TYR A 61 32.44 -26.48 -5.87
N GLY A 62 32.09 -25.22 -6.15
CA GLY A 62 30.95 -24.86 -6.99
C GLY A 62 29.61 -24.94 -6.22
N ARG A 63 28.62 -24.15 -6.65
CA ARG A 63 27.23 -24.29 -6.19
C ARG A 63 26.68 -25.67 -6.56
N ASP A 64 25.96 -26.30 -5.63
CA ASP A 64 25.18 -27.50 -5.93
C ASP A 64 24.08 -27.15 -6.96
N ARG A 65 24.09 -27.87 -8.08
CA ARG A 65 23.08 -27.75 -9.14
C ARG A 65 22.18 -28.98 -9.25
N THR A 66 22.38 -30.02 -8.43
CA THR A 66 21.61 -31.27 -8.49
C THR A 66 20.17 -31.12 -8.03
N SER A 67 19.94 -30.17 -7.11
CA SER A 67 18.64 -29.81 -6.52
C SER A 67 17.83 -28.79 -7.34
N HIS A 68 18.37 -28.25 -8.44
CA HIS A 68 17.73 -27.20 -9.25
C HIS A 68 16.35 -27.61 -9.79
N ILE A 69 16.28 -28.76 -10.45
CA ILE A 69 15.06 -29.37 -10.97
C ILE A 69 15.22 -30.88 -10.80
N VAL A 70 14.17 -31.51 -10.31
CA VAL A 70 14.00 -32.95 -10.19
C VAL A 70 12.76 -33.32 -11.00
N ALA A 71 12.93 -34.04 -12.09
CA ALA A 71 11.83 -34.43 -12.98
C ALA A 71 11.52 -35.92 -12.83
N ILE A 72 10.33 -36.25 -12.31
CA ILE A 72 9.84 -37.63 -12.19
C ILE A 72 9.24 -38.06 -13.52
N LEU A 73 9.69 -39.21 -14.02
CA LEU A 73 9.29 -39.81 -15.29
C LEU A 73 8.58 -41.13 -15.03
N THR A 74 7.35 -41.25 -15.54
CA THR A 74 6.51 -42.46 -15.43
C THR A 74 6.18 -42.96 -16.85
N PRO A 75 6.50 -44.21 -17.23
CA PRO A 75 6.13 -44.75 -18.53
C PRO A 75 4.60 -44.84 -18.70
N PRO A 76 4.06 -44.59 -19.91
CA PRO A 76 2.63 -44.76 -20.19
C PRO A 76 2.20 -46.24 -20.12
N ASP A 77 0.89 -46.48 -20.11
CA ASP A 77 0.24 -47.80 -20.19
C ASP A 77 0.67 -48.83 -19.12
N GLY A 78 1.23 -48.37 -18.00
CA GLY A 78 1.75 -49.24 -16.94
C GLY A 78 3.05 -49.98 -17.31
N LYS A 79 3.74 -49.51 -18.35
CA LYS A 79 5.07 -49.99 -18.75
C LYS A 79 6.11 -49.77 -17.64
N LYS A 80 7.25 -50.45 -17.77
CA LYS A 80 8.38 -50.34 -16.85
C LYS A 80 9.47 -49.44 -17.41
N VAL A 81 10.22 -48.77 -16.53
CA VAL A 81 11.26 -47.78 -16.90
C VAL A 81 12.42 -48.40 -17.69
N ASN A 82 12.51 -49.73 -17.76
CA ASN A 82 13.47 -50.48 -18.56
C ASN A 82 12.95 -50.93 -19.94
N ASP A 83 11.80 -50.42 -20.42
CA ASP A 83 11.38 -50.58 -21.83
C ASP A 83 12.38 -49.81 -22.73
N PRO A 84 13.19 -50.50 -23.57
CA PRO A 84 14.23 -49.84 -24.37
C PRO A 84 13.68 -48.84 -25.40
N ALA A 85 12.44 -49.01 -25.86
CA ALA A 85 11.81 -48.07 -26.78
C ALA A 85 11.40 -46.78 -26.06
N TRP A 86 10.87 -46.90 -24.84
CA TRP A 86 10.54 -45.75 -23.98
C TRP A 86 11.80 -45.01 -23.53
N MET A 87 12.82 -45.73 -23.03
CA MET A 87 14.10 -45.15 -22.63
C MET A 87 14.73 -44.36 -23.78
N LYS A 88 14.75 -44.92 -25.00
CA LYS A 88 15.32 -44.27 -26.19
C LYS A 88 14.52 -43.02 -26.61
N LYS A 89 13.18 -43.02 -26.49
CA LYS A 89 12.34 -41.85 -26.74
C LYS A 89 12.68 -40.71 -25.77
N VAL A 90 12.52 -40.94 -24.47
CA VAL A 90 12.69 -39.90 -23.44
C VAL A 90 14.14 -39.41 -23.35
N THR A 91 15.13 -40.29 -23.55
CA THR A 91 16.55 -39.91 -23.68
C THR A 91 16.79 -39.03 -24.91
N GLY A 92 16.10 -39.29 -26.02
CA GLY A 92 16.15 -38.45 -27.22
C GLY A 92 15.56 -37.06 -26.96
N GLU A 93 14.39 -36.99 -26.32
CA GLU A 93 13.72 -35.74 -25.96
C GLU A 93 14.55 -34.89 -25.00
N LEU A 94 15.10 -35.48 -23.93
CA LEU A 94 15.96 -34.77 -22.97
C LEU A 94 17.29 -34.30 -23.60
N ASN A 95 17.87 -35.08 -24.52
CA ASN A 95 19.07 -34.67 -25.24
C ASN A 95 18.78 -33.55 -26.27
N GLN A 96 17.62 -33.59 -26.92
CA GLN A 96 17.20 -32.50 -27.80
C GLN A 96 16.95 -31.22 -26.99
N LEU A 97 16.24 -31.30 -25.86
CA LEU A 97 15.98 -30.15 -24.99
C LEU A 97 17.27 -29.44 -24.55
N VAL A 98 18.31 -30.20 -24.21
CA VAL A 98 19.64 -29.67 -23.86
C VAL A 98 20.37 -29.04 -25.06
N ALA A 99 20.14 -29.52 -26.28
CA ALA A 99 20.71 -28.93 -27.49
C ALA A 99 19.96 -27.65 -27.92
N ASP A 100 18.63 -27.63 -27.76
CA ASP A 100 17.78 -26.48 -28.10
C ASP A 100 17.93 -25.32 -27.07
N HIS A 101 18.32 -25.62 -25.82
CA HIS A 101 18.51 -24.66 -24.72
C HIS A 101 19.91 -24.75 -24.06
N GLU A 102 20.97 -24.94 -24.85
CA GLU A 102 22.35 -25.07 -24.34
C GLU A 102 22.81 -23.81 -23.58
N ASP A 103 22.25 -22.63 -23.85
CA ASP A 103 22.54 -21.39 -23.11
C ASP A 103 22.10 -21.46 -21.63
N ARG A 104 21.05 -22.23 -21.32
CA ARG A 104 20.39 -22.30 -20.00
C ARG A 104 20.67 -23.57 -19.23
N MET A 105 20.87 -24.69 -19.92
CA MET A 105 21.05 -26.00 -19.31
C MET A 105 22.54 -26.36 -19.18
N VAL A 106 22.93 -27.00 -18.07
CA VAL A 106 24.23 -27.70 -17.96
C VAL A 106 24.11 -29.12 -18.55
N GLY A 107 22.91 -29.69 -18.51
CA GLY A 107 22.57 -30.99 -19.06
C GLY A 107 21.48 -31.66 -18.22
N TRP A 108 21.46 -32.99 -18.22
CA TRP A 108 20.63 -33.79 -17.32
C TRP A 108 21.41 -35.01 -16.80
N VAL A 109 21.06 -35.48 -15.60
CA VAL A 109 21.72 -36.58 -14.88
C VAL A 109 20.66 -37.53 -14.32
N GLY A 110 20.83 -38.83 -14.48
CA GLY A 110 19.94 -39.83 -13.87
C GLY A 110 20.20 -41.24 -14.37
N TRP A 111 19.53 -42.22 -13.76
CA TRP A 111 19.64 -43.64 -14.12
C TRP A 111 19.43 -43.90 -15.63
N LEU A 112 18.49 -43.19 -16.25
CA LEU A 112 18.23 -43.22 -17.69
C LEU A 112 19.47 -42.98 -18.58
N ARG A 113 20.49 -42.25 -18.09
CA ARG A 113 21.71 -41.94 -18.84
C ARG A 113 22.77 -43.07 -18.76
N ALA A 114 22.69 -43.90 -17.73
CA ALA A 114 23.64 -44.98 -17.44
C ALA A 114 22.93 -46.16 -16.74
N PRO A 115 21.98 -46.84 -17.44
CA PRO A 115 21.08 -47.81 -16.81
C PRO A 115 21.82 -49.02 -16.20
N ASP A 116 22.94 -49.39 -16.81
CA ASP A 116 23.83 -50.50 -16.43
C ASP A 116 24.89 -50.09 -15.37
N SER A 117 24.83 -48.86 -14.83
CA SER A 117 25.77 -48.40 -13.81
C SER A 117 25.71 -49.26 -12.55
N THR A 118 26.86 -49.65 -12.01
CA THR A 118 26.96 -50.37 -10.73
C THR A 118 26.89 -49.45 -9.50
N ASP A 119 26.80 -48.13 -9.68
CA ASP A 119 26.71 -47.15 -8.59
C ASP A 119 25.36 -47.30 -7.83
N PRO A 120 25.39 -47.56 -6.50
CA PRO A 120 24.17 -47.71 -5.71
C PRO A 120 23.26 -46.48 -5.73
N THR A 121 23.81 -45.26 -5.77
CA THR A 121 23.04 -44.02 -5.77
C THR A 121 22.32 -43.84 -7.11
N VAL A 122 22.99 -44.12 -8.23
CA VAL A 122 22.35 -44.10 -9.56
C VAL A 122 21.28 -45.20 -9.66
N GLN A 123 21.53 -46.38 -9.10
CA GLN A 123 20.54 -47.47 -9.06
C GLN A 123 19.33 -47.17 -8.15
N GLN A 124 19.44 -46.23 -7.20
CA GLN A 124 18.33 -45.71 -6.38
C GLN A 124 17.50 -44.63 -7.07
N MET A 125 17.94 -44.05 -8.22
CA MET A 125 17.16 -43.07 -8.99
C MET A 125 15.98 -43.67 -9.78
N LYS A 126 15.60 -44.91 -9.46
CA LYS A 126 14.44 -45.65 -10.00
C LYS A 126 13.83 -46.51 -8.89
N THR A 127 12.51 -46.71 -8.95
CA THR A 127 11.80 -47.52 -7.96
C THR A 127 12.11 -49.01 -8.11
N SER A 128 12.01 -49.76 -7.01
CA SER A 128 12.25 -51.22 -6.98
C SER A 128 11.26 -52.03 -7.81
N ASP A 129 10.05 -51.51 -8.03
CA ASP A 129 9.02 -52.08 -8.91
C ASP A 129 9.16 -51.63 -10.38
N LEU A 130 10.16 -50.80 -10.70
CA LEU A 130 10.46 -50.23 -12.02
C LEU A 130 9.31 -49.40 -12.64
N THR A 131 8.42 -48.80 -11.85
CA THR A 131 7.35 -47.91 -12.38
C THR A 131 7.76 -46.45 -12.54
N LYS A 132 8.70 -45.94 -11.73
CA LYS A 132 9.16 -44.54 -11.79
C LYS A 132 10.68 -44.46 -11.79
N THR A 133 11.19 -43.41 -12.42
CA THR A 133 12.59 -42.96 -12.33
C THR A 133 12.61 -41.44 -12.35
N PHE A 134 13.69 -40.82 -11.86
CA PHE A 134 13.83 -39.38 -11.94
C PHE A 134 15.16 -38.96 -12.58
N VAL A 135 15.17 -37.75 -13.14
CA VAL A 135 16.37 -37.07 -13.62
C VAL A 135 16.54 -35.74 -12.90
N SER A 136 17.77 -35.40 -12.56
CA SER A 136 18.18 -34.06 -12.14
C SER A 136 18.53 -33.25 -13.39
N VAL A 137 18.06 -32.00 -13.47
CA VAL A 137 18.32 -31.10 -14.60
C VAL A 137 19.02 -29.84 -14.10
N PRO A 138 20.37 -29.85 -14.00
CA PRO A 138 21.15 -28.69 -13.57
C PRO A 138 21.12 -27.54 -14.58
N LEU A 139 20.98 -26.31 -14.07
CA LEU A 139 20.88 -25.08 -14.86
C LEU A 139 22.12 -24.19 -14.73
N LYS A 140 22.38 -23.40 -15.78
CA LYS A 140 23.38 -22.33 -15.82
C LYS A 140 22.85 -21.09 -15.09
N GLY A 141 23.78 -20.22 -14.67
CA GLY A 141 23.52 -19.07 -13.80
C GLY A 141 24.31 -19.16 -12.49
N ASP A 142 24.66 -18.01 -11.93
CA ASP A 142 25.54 -17.87 -10.76
C ASP A 142 24.81 -17.27 -9.54
N ASP A 143 23.58 -16.81 -9.74
CA ASP A 143 22.63 -16.28 -8.75
C ASP A 143 21.26 -16.95 -8.93
N ASP A 144 20.46 -16.95 -7.85
CA ASP A 144 19.21 -17.70 -7.80
C ASP A 144 18.11 -17.11 -8.70
N ASP A 145 18.19 -15.81 -9.05
CA ASP A 145 17.21 -15.14 -9.91
C ASP A 145 17.46 -15.47 -11.39
N THR A 146 18.72 -15.52 -11.82
CA THR A 146 19.13 -15.96 -13.16
C THR A 146 18.81 -17.44 -13.35
N ILE A 147 19.07 -18.29 -12.34
CA ILE A 147 18.73 -19.72 -12.38
C ILE A 147 17.21 -19.91 -12.51
N LEU A 148 16.39 -19.16 -11.77
CA LEU A 148 14.92 -19.20 -11.87
C LEU A 148 14.41 -18.71 -13.24
N LYS A 149 14.96 -17.62 -13.77
CA LYS A 149 14.62 -17.12 -15.12
C LYS A 149 14.97 -18.14 -16.20
N ASN A 150 16.09 -18.85 -16.05
CA ASN A 150 16.48 -19.94 -16.94
C ASN A 150 15.52 -21.13 -16.84
N TYR A 151 15.00 -21.46 -15.64
CA TYR A 151 13.95 -22.47 -15.48
C TYR A 151 12.66 -22.08 -16.21
N GLN A 152 12.13 -20.90 -15.93
CA GLN A 152 10.87 -20.40 -16.51
C GLN A 152 10.92 -20.34 -18.06
N ALA A 153 12.11 -20.15 -18.62
CA ALA A 153 12.33 -20.10 -20.06
C ALA A 153 12.53 -21.48 -20.73
N ILE A 154 12.67 -22.58 -19.98
CA ILE A 154 12.69 -23.97 -20.49
C ILE A 154 11.47 -24.80 -20.06
N GLU A 155 10.80 -24.42 -18.97
CA GLU A 155 9.65 -25.12 -18.36
C GLU A 155 8.56 -25.49 -19.39
N PRO A 156 8.12 -24.61 -20.32
CA PRO A 156 7.11 -24.96 -21.32
C PRO A 156 7.53 -26.04 -22.32
N ASP A 157 8.82 -26.33 -22.48
CA ASP A 157 9.33 -27.41 -23.33
C ASP A 157 9.66 -28.66 -22.51
N LEU A 158 10.26 -28.48 -21.33
CA LEU A 158 10.51 -29.56 -20.38
C LEU A 158 9.22 -30.28 -19.98
N GLN A 159 8.12 -29.54 -19.78
CA GLN A 159 6.80 -30.10 -19.43
C GLN A 159 6.13 -30.88 -20.59
N LYS A 160 6.69 -30.87 -21.82
CA LYS A 160 6.21 -31.69 -22.96
C LYS A 160 6.88 -33.06 -23.04
N VAL A 161 8.03 -33.25 -22.39
CA VAL A 161 8.80 -34.50 -22.39
C VAL A 161 7.94 -35.66 -21.88
N ASN A 162 8.14 -36.86 -22.41
CA ASN A 162 7.35 -38.06 -22.07
C ASN A 162 5.83 -37.88 -22.32
N ASP A 163 5.48 -37.25 -23.45
CA ASP A 163 4.09 -36.91 -23.85
C ASP A 163 3.34 -36.05 -22.81
N GLY A 164 4.08 -35.27 -22.01
CA GLY A 164 3.56 -34.47 -20.90
C GLY A 164 3.38 -35.24 -19.58
N ASN A 165 3.66 -36.54 -19.53
CA ASN A 165 3.62 -37.34 -18.31
C ASN A 165 4.93 -37.22 -17.50
N ILE A 166 5.26 -35.98 -17.13
CA ILE A 166 6.44 -35.59 -16.38
C ILE A 166 6.01 -34.69 -15.21
N GLN A 167 6.56 -34.94 -14.02
CA GLN A 167 6.26 -34.14 -12.82
C GLN A 167 7.51 -33.39 -12.39
N LEU A 168 7.44 -32.07 -12.29
CA LEU A 168 8.57 -31.20 -11.96
C LEU A 168 8.56 -30.82 -10.48
N ALA A 169 9.68 -31.06 -9.82
CA ALA A 169 9.94 -30.81 -8.41
C ALA A 169 11.36 -30.24 -8.22
N GLY A 170 11.79 -30.01 -6.97
CA GLY A 170 13.05 -29.35 -6.65
C GLY A 170 12.92 -27.83 -6.56
N LEU A 171 14.06 -27.14 -6.46
CA LEU A 171 14.11 -25.74 -6.04
C LEU A 171 13.40 -24.79 -7.02
N ASN A 172 13.63 -24.92 -8.33
CA ASN A 172 13.13 -23.95 -9.30
C ASN A 172 11.64 -24.08 -9.63
N PRO A 173 11.05 -25.28 -9.77
CA PRO A 173 9.59 -25.40 -9.89
C PRO A 173 8.87 -24.79 -8.68
N LEU A 174 9.32 -25.10 -7.45
CA LEU A 174 8.74 -24.52 -6.24
C LEU A 174 8.93 -23.00 -6.16
N ALA A 175 10.10 -22.48 -6.54
CA ALA A 175 10.36 -21.04 -6.59
C ALA A 175 9.52 -20.31 -7.65
N SER A 176 9.34 -20.92 -8.83
CA SER A 176 8.49 -20.39 -9.90
C SER A 176 7.04 -20.30 -9.43
N GLU A 177 6.51 -21.35 -8.79
CA GLU A 177 5.15 -21.34 -8.26
C GLU A 177 4.98 -20.31 -7.12
N LEU A 178 5.90 -20.30 -6.15
CA LEU A 178 5.88 -19.37 -5.01
C LEU A 178 5.98 -17.89 -5.44
N THR A 179 6.72 -17.58 -6.52
CA THR A 179 6.79 -16.23 -7.08
C THR A 179 5.63 -15.93 -8.04
N GLY A 180 5.09 -16.93 -8.74
CA GLY A 180 3.94 -16.82 -9.63
C GLY A 180 2.65 -16.37 -8.93
N THR A 181 2.44 -16.81 -7.67
CA THR A 181 1.29 -16.38 -6.84
C THR A 181 1.13 -14.85 -6.74
N ILE A 182 2.21 -14.09 -6.89
CA ILE A 182 2.20 -12.61 -6.85
C ILE A 182 1.39 -12.02 -8.01
N GLY A 183 1.51 -12.60 -9.20
CA GLY A 183 0.75 -12.20 -10.38
C GLY A 183 -0.73 -12.51 -10.24
N GLU A 184 -1.06 -13.69 -9.71
CA GLU A 184 -2.45 -14.06 -9.40
C GLU A 184 -3.06 -13.17 -8.32
N ASP A 185 -2.31 -12.89 -7.25
CA ASP A 185 -2.73 -12.03 -6.15
C ASP A 185 -3.03 -10.60 -6.63
N GLN A 186 -2.16 -10.05 -7.48
CA GLN A 186 -2.39 -8.74 -8.09
C GLN A 186 -3.61 -8.77 -9.02
N GLN A 187 -3.75 -9.79 -9.88
CA GLN A 187 -4.93 -9.95 -10.73
C GLN A 187 -6.22 -10.08 -9.89
N ARG A 188 -6.20 -10.85 -8.80
CA ARG A 188 -7.33 -11.02 -7.88
C ARG A 188 -7.68 -9.71 -7.17
N ALA A 189 -6.69 -8.89 -6.82
CA ALA A 189 -6.92 -7.55 -6.27
C ALA A 189 -7.52 -6.57 -7.31
N GLU A 190 -7.01 -6.57 -8.54
CA GLU A 190 -7.54 -5.72 -9.63
C GLU A 190 -8.99 -6.10 -10.00
N VAL A 191 -9.30 -7.40 -10.03
CA VAL A 191 -10.62 -7.95 -10.36
C VAL A 191 -11.62 -7.82 -9.21
N ALA A 192 -11.25 -8.20 -7.99
CA ALA A 192 -12.21 -8.27 -6.88
C ALA A 192 -12.17 -7.03 -5.99
N ALA A 193 -10.98 -6.55 -5.60
CA ALA A 193 -10.88 -5.44 -4.65
C ALA A 193 -11.22 -4.10 -5.28
N ILE A 194 -10.71 -3.76 -6.48
CA ILE A 194 -10.96 -2.42 -7.07
C ILE A 194 -12.46 -2.12 -7.30
N PRO A 195 -13.28 -3.03 -7.88
CA PRO A 195 -14.72 -2.78 -8.02
C PRO A 195 -15.45 -2.70 -6.67
N LEU A 196 -15.07 -3.56 -5.72
CA LEU A 196 -15.71 -3.58 -4.40
C LEU A 196 -15.33 -2.34 -3.56
N VAL A 197 -14.10 -1.84 -3.67
CA VAL A 197 -13.68 -0.52 -3.15
C VAL A 197 -14.46 0.61 -3.81
N CYS A 198 -14.64 0.59 -5.14
CA CYS A 198 -15.48 1.58 -5.84
C CYS A 198 -16.94 1.58 -5.32
N VAL A 199 -17.52 0.40 -5.06
CA VAL A 199 -18.85 0.26 -4.45
C VAL A 199 -18.87 0.83 -3.03
N VAL A 200 -17.88 0.50 -2.18
CA VAL A 200 -17.78 1.04 -0.81
C VAL A 200 -17.66 2.56 -0.83
N LEU A 201 -16.78 3.14 -1.66
CA LEU A 201 -16.62 4.58 -1.80
C LEU A 201 -17.90 5.28 -2.27
N PHE A 202 -18.65 4.66 -3.20
CA PHE A 202 -19.96 5.17 -3.61
C PHE A 202 -20.96 5.19 -2.45
N PHE A 203 -21.01 4.16 -1.61
CA PHE A 203 -21.86 4.15 -0.40
C PHE A 203 -21.38 5.13 0.69
N VAL A 204 -20.08 5.39 0.82
CA VAL A 204 -19.55 6.38 1.78
C VAL A 204 -19.92 7.81 1.35
N PHE A 205 -19.85 8.14 0.06
CA PHE A 205 -20.03 9.53 -0.39
C PHE A 205 -21.37 9.87 -1.05
N GLY A 206 -22.04 8.92 -1.68
CA GLY A 206 -23.32 9.12 -2.39
C GLY A 206 -23.22 9.87 -3.73
N GLY A 207 -22.05 9.89 -4.37
CA GLY A 207 -21.86 10.53 -5.68
C GLY A 207 -20.60 10.05 -6.39
N VAL A 208 -20.67 9.94 -7.72
CA VAL A 208 -19.66 9.28 -8.55
C VAL A 208 -18.32 10.03 -8.52
N VAL A 209 -18.34 11.36 -8.68
CA VAL A 209 -17.11 12.19 -8.66
C VAL A 209 -16.44 12.16 -7.29
N ALA A 210 -17.23 12.25 -6.21
CA ALA A 210 -16.71 12.15 -4.84
C ALA A 210 -16.07 10.78 -4.53
N ALA A 211 -16.62 9.69 -5.09
CA ALA A 211 -16.09 8.33 -4.93
C ALA A 211 -14.87 8.05 -5.83
N ALA A 212 -14.86 8.56 -7.07
CA ALA A 212 -13.75 8.36 -8.00
C ALA A 212 -12.46 9.06 -7.55
N LEU A 213 -12.57 10.20 -6.85
CA LEU A 213 -11.40 10.99 -6.45
C LEU A 213 -10.40 10.21 -5.56
N PRO A 214 -10.79 9.54 -4.46
CA PRO A 214 -9.83 8.71 -3.69
C PRO A 214 -9.32 7.49 -4.48
N GLY A 215 -10.15 6.85 -5.29
CA GLY A 215 -9.73 5.72 -6.13
C GLY A 215 -8.64 6.10 -7.13
N LEU A 216 -8.75 7.27 -7.77
CA LEU A 216 -7.72 7.83 -8.65
C LEU A 216 -6.42 8.13 -7.90
N ILE A 217 -6.50 8.61 -6.66
CA ILE A 217 -5.30 8.84 -5.81
C ILE A 217 -4.65 7.51 -5.41
N GLY A 218 -5.43 6.45 -5.17
CA GLY A 218 -4.93 5.08 -4.99
C GLY A 218 -4.18 4.57 -6.21
N GLY A 219 -4.78 4.63 -7.41
CA GLY A 219 -4.13 4.20 -8.65
C GLY A 219 -2.84 4.97 -8.97
N LEU A 220 -2.84 6.30 -8.79
CA LEU A 220 -1.63 7.13 -8.95
C LEU A 220 -0.56 6.83 -7.89
N THR A 221 -0.96 6.43 -6.68
CA THR A 221 -0.03 5.99 -5.63
C THR A 221 0.65 4.68 -6.02
N ILE A 222 -0.10 3.66 -6.46
CA ILE A 222 0.47 2.38 -6.91
C ILE A 222 1.44 2.63 -8.08
N ALA A 223 0.99 3.34 -9.12
CA ALA A 223 1.81 3.64 -10.30
C ALA A 223 3.13 4.34 -9.94
N GLY A 224 3.08 5.43 -9.16
CA GLY A 224 4.29 6.14 -8.75
C GLY A 224 5.16 5.35 -7.77
N ALA A 225 4.58 4.53 -6.88
CA ALA A 225 5.33 3.72 -5.92
C ALA A 225 6.06 2.55 -6.61
N LEU A 226 5.43 1.88 -7.58
CA LEU A 226 6.11 0.88 -8.42
C LEU A 226 7.28 1.51 -9.20
N GLY A 227 7.11 2.73 -9.71
CA GLY A 227 8.20 3.51 -10.32
C GLY A 227 9.35 3.81 -9.36
N ILE A 228 9.06 4.19 -8.11
CA ILE A 228 10.07 4.41 -7.07
C ILE A 228 10.79 3.09 -6.71
N MET A 229 10.06 1.98 -6.59
CA MET A 229 10.67 0.68 -6.32
C MET A 229 11.53 0.18 -7.50
N ARG A 230 11.13 0.45 -8.75
CA ARG A 230 11.96 0.16 -9.93
C ARG A 230 13.20 1.05 -10.01
N LEU A 231 13.15 2.28 -9.49
CA LEU A 231 14.34 3.12 -9.33
C LEU A 231 15.28 2.56 -8.25
N PHE A 232 14.74 2.09 -7.11
CA PHE A 232 15.57 1.45 -6.07
C PHE A 232 16.22 0.16 -6.56
N ALA A 233 15.56 -0.61 -7.43
CA ALA A 233 16.12 -1.81 -8.06
C ALA A 233 17.36 -1.54 -8.97
N GLU A 234 17.72 -0.28 -9.26
CA GLU A 234 18.98 0.06 -9.93
C GLU A 234 20.17 0.23 -8.96
N PHE A 235 19.91 0.31 -7.65
CA PHE A 235 20.92 0.59 -6.62
C PHE A 235 20.99 -0.47 -5.51
N MET A 236 19.95 -1.28 -5.33
CA MET A 236 19.87 -2.34 -4.33
C MET A 236 18.89 -3.44 -4.77
N PRO A 237 19.08 -4.71 -4.36
CA PRO A 237 18.10 -5.76 -4.61
C PRO A 237 16.74 -5.41 -3.99
N VAL A 238 15.66 -5.61 -4.74
CA VAL A 238 14.28 -5.42 -4.27
C VAL A 238 13.57 -6.77 -4.28
N HIS A 239 13.19 -7.26 -3.11
CA HIS A 239 12.52 -8.56 -2.99
C HIS A 239 11.11 -8.56 -3.65
N PHE A 240 10.73 -9.66 -4.32
CA PHE A 240 9.46 -9.74 -5.07
C PHE A 240 8.22 -9.36 -4.24
N PHE A 241 8.19 -9.78 -2.97
CA PHE A 241 7.11 -9.52 -2.01
C PHE A 241 6.92 -8.03 -1.68
N ALA A 242 7.81 -7.13 -2.13
CA ALA A 242 7.57 -5.69 -2.11
C ALA A 242 6.37 -5.26 -2.97
N GLN A 243 6.14 -5.93 -4.12
CA GLN A 243 5.07 -5.59 -5.08
C GLN A 243 3.65 -5.70 -4.48
N PRO A 244 3.22 -6.84 -3.88
CA PRO A 244 1.89 -6.93 -3.27
C PRO A 244 1.74 -6.00 -2.06
N VAL A 245 2.83 -5.65 -1.37
CA VAL A 245 2.80 -4.65 -0.29
C VAL A 245 2.57 -3.24 -0.82
N VAL A 246 3.13 -2.86 -1.99
CA VAL A 246 2.78 -1.59 -2.67
C VAL A 246 1.29 -1.55 -3.00
N THR A 247 0.71 -2.64 -3.51
CA THR A 247 -0.73 -2.71 -3.82
C THR A 247 -1.59 -2.65 -2.56
N LEU A 248 -1.29 -3.48 -1.55
CA LEU A 248 -2.05 -3.58 -0.29
C LEU A 248 -2.04 -2.26 0.51
N MET A 249 -0.86 -1.67 0.71
CA MET A 249 -0.70 -0.42 1.45
C MET A 249 -1.06 0.80 0.61
N GLY A 250 -0.55 0.85 -0.62
CA GLY A 250 -0.71 2.00 -1.52
C GLY A 250 -2.15 2.22 -1.93
N LEU A 251 -2.94 1.17 -2.20
CA LEU A 251 -4.37 1.34 -2.48
C LEU A 251 -5.13 1.76 -1.23
N GLY A 252 -5.01 1.01 -0.14
CA GLY A 252 -5.81 1.21 1.06
C GLY A 252 -5.56 2.56 1.74
N ILE A 253 -4.30 2.88 2.02
CA ILE A 253 -3.93 4.08 2.77
C ILE A 253 -4.17 5.35 1.93
N ALA A 254 -3.91 5.32 0.62
CA ALA A 254 -4.18 6.46 -0.26
C ALA A 254 -5.68 6.73 -0.44
N VAL A 255 -6.50 5.67 -0.50
CA VAL A 255 -7.96 5.82 -0.52
C VAL A 255 -8.47 6.36 0.82
N ASP A 256 -7.94 5.91 1.95
CA ASP A 256 -8.27 6.43 3.30
C ASP A 256 -7.91 7.92 3.45
N TYR A 257 -6.70 8.32 3.05
CA TYR A 257 -6.28 9.72 3.04
C TYR A 257 -7.17 10.56 2.10
N GLY A 258 -7.49 10.03 0.93
CA GLY A 258 -8.47 10.61 0.02
C GLY A 258 -9.84 10.77 0.68
N LEU A 259 -10.26 9.79 1.49
CA LEU A 259 -11.52 9.81 2.22
C LEU A 259 -11.63 10.99 3.18
N PHE A 260 -10.61 11.18 4.02
CA PHE A 260 -10.56 12.25 5.01
C PHE A 260 -10.40 13.65 4.39
N MET A 261 -9.76 13.75 3.23
CA MET A 261 -9.63 15.02 2.49
C MET A 261 -10.94 15.40 1.78
N VAL A 262 -11.56 14.47 1.02
CA VAL A 262 -12.84 14.72 0.31
C VAL A 262 -13.98 14.98 1.28
N SER A 263 -14.09 14.22 2.39
CA SER A 263 -15.10 14.51 3.42
C SER A 263 -14.93 15.91 3.97
N ARG A 264 -13.71 16.29 4.36
CA ARG A 264 -13.49 17.58 5.01
C ARG A 264 -13.73 18.76 4.07
N PHE A 265 -13.36 18.63 2.79
CA PHE A 265 -13.72 19.65 1.80
C PHE A 265 -15.25 19.82 1.67
N ARG A 266 -16.02 18.71 1.64
CA ARG A 266 -17.49 18.76 1.58
C ARG A 266 -18.11 19.31 2.86
N GLU A 267 -17.51 19.07 4.03
CA GLU A 267 -17.90 19.69 5.31
C GLU A 267 -17.73 21.21 5.27
N GLU A 268 -16.57 21.74 4.83
CA GLU A 268 -16.33 23.19 4.78
C GLU A 268 -17.22 23.87 3.70
N ILE A 269 -17.47 23.24 2.56
CA ILE A 269 -18.46 23.73 1.58
C ILE A 269 -19.88 23.75 2.17
N ALA A 270 -20.24 22.76 3.00
CA ALA A 270 -21.55 22.71 3.68
C ALA A 270 -21.67 23.71 4.85
N GLU A 271 -20.55 24.10 5.49
CA GLU A 271 -20.50 25.23 6.45
C GLU A 271 -20.59 26.61 5.76
N GLY A 272 -20.52 26.67 4.43
CA GLY A 272 -20.76 27.87 3.62
C GLY A 272 -19.51 28.66 3.21
N TYR A 273 -18.31 28.08 3.34
CA TYR A 273 -17.08 28.68 2.81
C TYR A 273 -17.03 28.56 1.27
N ASP A 274 -16.29 29.46 0.62
CA ASP A 274 -15.99 29.36 -0.81
C ASP A 274 -14.95 28.26 -1.10
N THR A 275 -14.69 27.97 -2.38
CA THR A 275 -13.80 26.88 -2.78
C THR A 275 -12.32 27.12 -2.41
N GLU A 276 -11.80 28.35 -2.40
CA GLU A 276 -10.42 28.59 -1.95
C GLU A 276 -10.30 28.40 -0.43
N ALA A 277 -11.24 28.97 0.33
CA ALA A 277 -11.26 28.81 1.77
C ALA A 277 -11.47 27.34 2.18
N ALA A 278 -12.38 26.61 1.53
CA ALA A 278 -12.62 25.19 1.79
C ALA A 278 -11.39 24.31 1.48
N VAL A 279 -10.71 24.51 0.34
CA VAL A 279 -9.45 23.80 0.03
C VAL A 279 -8.39 24.12 1.09
N ARG A 280 -8.20 25.39 1.44
CA ARG A 280 -7.18 25.80 2.42
C ARG A 280 -7.45 25.23 3.81
N ARG A 281 -8.71 25.27 4.28
CA ARG A 281 -9.12 24.76 5.59
C ARG A 281 -9.07 23.22 5.67
N ALA A 282 -9.39 22.51 4.58
CA ALA A 282 -9.20 21.07 4.48
C ALA A 282 -7.72 20.66 4.53
N VAL A 283 -6.83 21.40 3.84
CA VAL A 283 -5.37 21.16 3.90
C VAL A 283 -4.78 21.49 5.29
N MET A 284 -5.26 22.53 5.97
CA MET A 284 -4.83 22.87 7.33
C MET A 284 -5.29 21.85 8.40
N THR A 285 -6.43 21.20 8.20
CA THR A 285 -7.00 20.21 9.13
C THR A 285 -6.68 18.79 8.69
N SER A 286 -7.48 18.18 7.82
CA SER A 286 -7.25 16.82 7.32
C SER A 286 -5.88 16.65 6.67
N GLY A 287 -5.41 17.61 5.87
CA GLY A 287 -4.08 17.54 5.24
C GLY A 287 -2.92 17.50 6.25
N ARG A 288 -3.05 18.22 7.37
CA ARG A 288 -2.09 18.12 8.48
C ARG A 288 -2.16 16.76 9.16
N THR A 289 -3.36 16.24 9.45
CA THR A 289 -3.53 14.91 10.04
C THR A 289 -2.96 13.81 9.15
N ILE A 290 -3.21 13.86 7.83
CA ILE A 290 -2.67 12.91 6.84
C ILE A 290 -1.14 12.91 6.80
N MET A 291 -0.49 14.09 6.86
CA MET A 291 0.98 14.13 6.91
C MET A 291 1.55 13.60 8.24
N PHE A 292 0.89 13.85 9.38
CA PHE A 292 1.30 13.25 10.67
C PHE A 292 1.13 11.73 10.69
N SER A 293 -0.01 11.26 10.19
CA SER A 293 -0.34 9.85 9.94
C SER A 293 0.75 9.14 9.15
N ALA A 294 1.11 9.68 7.98
CA ALA A 294 2.16 9.15 7.13
C ALA A 294 3.53 9.10 7.81
N VAL A 295 3.91 10.16 8.55
CA VAL A 295 5.16 10.18 9.33
C VAL A 295 5.15 9.16 10.47
N ILE A 296 4.01 8.87 11.09
CA ILE A 296 3.86 7.83 12.12
C ILE A 296 3.98 6.42 11.53
N LEU A 297 3.37 6.17 10.37
CA LEU A 297 3.52 4.91 9.64
C LEU A 297 4.97 4.67 9.19
N VAL A 298 5.64 5.69 8.64
CA VAL A 298 7.07 5.64 8.30
C VAL A 298 7.94 5.43 9.54
N ALA A 299 7.67 6.12 10.64
CA ALA A 299 8.38 5.90 11.91
C ALA A 299 8.10 4.53 12.54
N SER A 300 7.05 3.83 12.09
CA SER A 300 6.73 2.46 12.50
C SER A 300 7.38 1.40 11.61
N SER A 301 7.64 1.70 10.33
CA SER A 301 8.34 0.78 9.42
C SER A 301 9.87 0.94 9.44
N VAL A 302 10.41 2.15 9.61
CA VAL A 302 11.88 2.38 9.70
C VAL A 302 12.62 1.48 10.71
N PRO A 303 12.07 1.13 11.89
CA PRO A 303 12.70 0.17 12.81
C PRO A 303 12.98 -1.22 12.22
N LEU A 304 12.32 -1.61 11.12
CA LEU A 304 12.63 -2.85 10.38
C LEU A 304 14.02 -2.83 9.73
N LEU A 305 14.57 -1.65 9.44
CA LEU A 305 15.92 -1.51 8.85
C LEU A 305 17.04 -1.89 9.82
N LEU A 306 16.72 -2.14 11.09
CA LEU A 306 17.65 -2.74 12.06
C LEU A 306 17.93 -4.23 11.76
N PHE A 307 17.00 -4.90 11.08
CA PHE A 307 17.13 -6.32 10.73
C PHE A 307 18.01 -6.50 9.47
N PRO A 308 18.92 -7.49 9.45
CA PRO A 308 19.84 -7.69 8.32
C PRO A 308 19.16 -8.16 7.03
N GLN A 309 18.01 -8.83 7.12
CA GLN A 309 17.32 -9.48 5.99
C GLN A 309 16.93 -8.48 4.89
N GLY A 310 17.44 -8.69 3.66
CA GLY A 310 17.08 -7.94 2.46
C GLY A 310 15.58 -7.90 2.16
N PHE A 311 14.86 -8.97 2.54
CA PHE A 311 13.39 -9.07 2.53
C PHE A 311 12.74 -7.89 3.29
N LEU A 312 13.13 -7.66 4.55
CA LEU A 312 12.56 -6.62 5.40
C LEU A 312 12.95 -5.22 4.94
N LYS A 313 14.20 -5.03 4.49
CA LYS A 313 14.67 -3.76 3.92
C LYS A 313 13.81 -3.37 2.70
N SER A 314 13.66 -4.29 1.74
CA SER A 314 12.85 -4.11 0.51
C SER A 314 11.41 -3.71 0.82
N ILE A 315 10.75 -4.43 1.71
CA ILE A 315 9.35 -4.18 2.09
C ILE A 315 9.21 -2.87 2.86
N THR A 316 10.20 -2.50 3.68
CA THR A 316 10.23 -1.21 4.36
C THR A 316 10.27 -0.05 3.38
N TYR A 317 11.11 -0.14 2.34
CA TYR A 317 11.16 0.86 1.28
C TYR A 317 9.84 0.94 0.49
N ALA A 318 9.20 -0.20 0.21
CA ALA A 318 7.87 -0.24 -0.41
C ALA A 318 6.78 0.44 0.43
N ILE A 319 6.76 0.21 1.74
CA ILE A 319 5.84 0.88 2.68
C ILE A 319 6.12 2.39 2.68
N ILE A 320 7.38 2.81 2.83
CA ILE A 320 7.75 4.23 2.89
C ILE A 320 7.39 4.96 1.59
N ALA A 321 7.73 4.38 0.43
CA ALA A 321 7.40 4.95 -0.88
C ALA A 321 5.89 5.10 -1.05
N SER A 322 5.12 4.05 -0.77
CA SER A 322 3.66 4.04 -0.92
C SER A 322 2.98 5.04 0.01
N VAL A 323 3.33 5.04 1.31
CA VAL A 323 2.69 5.90 2.32
C VAL A 323 3.04 7.37 2.13
N MET A 324 4.31 7.69 1.83
CA MET A 324 4.71 9.08 1.58
C MET A 324 4.10 9.62 0.28
N LEU A 325 4.06 8.82 -0.79
CA LEU A 325 3.42 9.23 -2.04
C LEU A 325 1.90 9.40 -1.87
N ALA A 326 1.22 8.48 -1.16
CA ALA A 326 -0.19 8.59 -0.82
C ALA A 326 -0.51 9.92 -0.10
N ALA A 327 0.32 10.28 0.88
CA ALA A 327 0.16 11.51 1.65
C ALA A 327 0.39 12.75 0.77
N ILE A 328 1.47 12.77 -0.01
CA ILE A 328 1.82 13.84 -0.94
C ILE A 328 0.69 14.04 -1.96
N LEU A 329 0.20 12.99 -2.63
CA LEU A 329 -0.89 13.09 -3.61
C LEU A 329 -2.19 13.58 -2.96
N SER A 330 -2.49 13.12 -1.74
CA SER A 330 -3.64 13.57 -0.96
C SER A 330 -3.58 15.04 -0.51
N VAL A 331 -2.39 15.67 -0.47
CA VAL A 331 -2.21 17.10 -0.21
C VAL A 331 -1.79 17.93 -1.43
N THR A 332 -1.68 17.33 -2.62
CA THR A 332 -1.26 18.01 -3.88
C THR A 332 -2.32 17.89 -4.98
N VAL A 333 -2.44 16.71 -5.61
CA VAL A 333 -3.39 16.42 -6.70
C VAL A 333 -4.83 16.54 -6.21
N LEU A 334 -5.13 15.97 -5.04
CA LEU A 334 -6.51 15.92 -4.55
C LEU A 334 -7.08 17.31 -4.18
N PRO A 335 -6.39 18.18 -3.39
CA PRO A 335 -6.92 19.51 -3.09
C PRO A 335 -6.91 20.43 -4.33
N ALA A 336 -6.00 20.20 -5.28
CA ALA A 336 -6.05 20.88 -6.58
C ALA A 336 -7.28 20.49 -7.39
N ALA A 337 -7.62 19.19 -7.46
CA ALA A 337 -8.80 18.69 -8.17
C ALA A 337 -10.09 19.19 -7.52
N LEU A 338 -10.18 19.15 -6.19
CA LEU A 338 -11.28 19.75 -5.42
C LEU A 338 -11.37 21.27 -5.67
N GLY A 339 -10.24 21.96 -5.83
CA GLY A 339 -10.16 23.37 -6.23
C GLY A 339 -10.61 23.69 -7.67
N ILE A 340 -10.61 22.71 -8.58
CA ILE A 340 -11.18 22.85 -9.94
C ILE A 340 -12.67 22.52 -9.94
N LEU A 341 -13.08 21.48 -9.21
CA LEU A 341 -14.46 21.00 -9.18
C LEU A 341 -15.37 21.90 -8.32
N GLY A 342 -14.89 22.42 -7.20
CA GLY A 342 -15.70 23.18 -6.25
C GLY A 342 -16.91 22.37 -5.78
N PRO A 343 -18.11 22.99 -5.68
CA PRO A 343 -19.35 22.28 -5.38
C PRO A 343 -19.75 21.18 -6.39
N ARG A 344 -19.10 21.07 -7.56
CA ARG A 344 -19.41 20.06 -8.59
C ARG A 344 -18.97 18.64 -8.20
N VAL A 345 -18.21 18.47 -7.12
CA VAL A 345 -17.93 17.16 -6.50
C VAL A 345 -19.22 16.38 -6.20
N ASP A 346 -20.31 17.09 -5.89
CA ASP A 346 -21.64 16.54 -5.61
C ASP A 346 -22.61 16.56 -6.81
N ALA A 347 -22.17 16.99 -8.00
CA ALA A 347 -23.06 17.15 -9.16
C ALA A 347 -23.59 15.82 -9.71
N LEU A 348 -22.72 14.80 -9.83
CA LEU A 348 -23.09 13.45 -10.27
C LEU A 348 -23.44 12.56 -9.07
N GLY A 349 -24.41 13.03 -8.28
CA GLY A 349 -24.95 12.35 -7.10
C GLY A 349 -26.35 11.80 -7.31
N ILE A 350 -26.87 11.03 -6.35
CA ILE A 350 -28.21 10.41 -6.45
C ILE A 350 -29.33 11.45 -6.55
N ARG A 351 -29.16 12.66 -6.00
CA ARG A 351 -30.03 13.82 -6.25
C ARG A 351 -30.17 14.19 -7.74
N TRP A 352 -29.15 13.95 -8.58
CA TRP A 352 -29.24 14.17 -10.02
C TRP A 352 -30.12 13.10 -10.69
N LEU A 353 -29.95 11.83 -10.32
CA LEU A 353 -30.83 10.73 -10.76
C LEU A 353 -32.30 10.99 -10.32
N LEU A 354 -32.51 11.41 -9.07
CA LEU A 354 -33.83 11.78 -8.55
C LEU A 354 -34.46 12.92 -9.37
N LYS A 355 -33.72 14.01 -9.62
CA LYS A 355 -34.16 15.09 -10.52
C LYS A 355 -34.48 14.59 -11.93
N PHE A 356 -33.73 13.62 -12.46
CA PHE A 356 -33.98 13.04 -13.78
C PHE A 356 -35.25 12.18 -13.83
N THR A 357 -35.58 11.47 -12.75
CA THR A 357 -36.83 10.70 -12.60
C THR A 357 -38.07 11.53 -12.23
N GLN A 358 -37.89 12.79 -11.81
CA GLN A 358 -39.00 13.71 -11.63
C GLN A 358 -39.57 14.07 -13.01
N ARG A 359 -40.85 13.76 -13.22
CA ARG A 359 -41.61 14.32 -14.34
C ARG A 359 -41.83 15.79 -14.04
N GLU A 360 -41.17 16.67 -14.80
CA GLU A 360 -41.63 18.04 -14.93
C GLU A 360 -43.08 18.01 -15.43
N PRO A 361 -44.03 18.74 -14.81
CA PRO A 361 -45.33 18.93 -15.42
C PRO A 361 -45.10 19.64 -16.76
N ALA A 362 -45.57 19.04 -17.85
CA ALA A 362 -45.36 19.59 -19.19
C ALA A 362 -45.89 21.04 -19.24
N PRO A 363 -45.11 22.04 -19.68
CA PRO A 363 -45.61 23.39 -19.84
C PRO A 363 -46.76 23.38 -20.85
N THR A 364 -47.98 23.59 -20.38
CA THR A 364 -49.19 23.61 -21.21
C THR A 364 -49.31 24.93 -21.97
N ALA A 365 -48.35 25.16 -22.86
CA ALA A 365 -48.24 26.32 -23.75
C ALA A 365 -48.17 25.82 -25.22
N PRO A 366 -49.31 25.59 -25.90
CA PRO A 366 -49.34 24.82 -27.16
C PRO A 366 -48.68 25.45 -28.40
N HIS A 367 -47.97 26.58 -28.27
CA HIS A 367 -47.66 27.47 -29.40
C HIS A 367 -46.21 27.94 -29.53
N ASP A 368 -45.28 27.56 -28.65
CA ASP A 368 -43.86 27.89 -28.83
C ASP A 368 -43.00 26.64 -29.15
N PRO A 369 -42.57 26.44 -30.42
CA PRO A 369 -41.70 25.33 -30.79
C PRO A 369 -40.23 25.50 -30.37
N HIS A 370 -39.84 26.64 -29.77
CA HIS A 370 -38.46 26.90 -29.32
C HIS A 370 -38.19 26.45 -27.87
N THR A 371 -39.22 26.25 -27.05
CA THR A 371 -39.11 25.92 -25.61
C THR A 371 -39.33 24.44 -25.27
N ASN A 372 -39.44 23.56 -26.27
CA ASN A 372 -39.63 22.11 -26.04
C ASN A 372 -38.39 21.46 -25.39
N THR A 373 -38.47 21.19 -24.07
CA THR A 373 -37.38 20.65 -23.24
C THR A 373 -36.74 19.38 -23.81
N PHE A 374 -37.49 18.50 -24.49
CA PHE A 374 -36.95 17.28 -25.08
C PHE A 374 -36.03 17.55 -26.29
N ALA A 375 -36.30 18.61 -27.05
CA ALA A 375 -35.43 19.05 -28.15
C ALA A 375 -34.14 19.71 -27.65
N ILE A 376 -34.15 20.28 -26.44
CA ILE A 376 -32.95 20.84 -25.78
C ILE A 376 -32.16 19.71 -25.09
N ALA A 377 -32.82 18.77 -24.41
CA ALA A 377 -32.21 17.65 -23.72
C ALA A 377 -31.44 16.69 -24.63
N SER A 378 -31.78 16.61 -25.92
CA SER A 378 -31.01 15.81 -26.91
C SER A 378 -29.69 16.45 -27.35
N ILE A 379 -29.48 17.76 -27.12
CA ILE A 379 -28.28 18.48 -27.58
C ILE A 379 -27.01 18.05 -26.81
N PRO A 380 -26.99 17.97 -25.46
CA PRO A 380 -25.85 17.44 -24.73
C PRO A 380 -25.58 15.96 -25.03
N THR A 381 -26.63 15.16 -25.22
CA THR A 381 -26.50 13.70 -25.44
C THR A 381 -25.94 13.37 -26.83
N GLY A 382 -26.25 14.17 -27.85
CA GLY A 382 -25.67 14.03 -29.19
C GLY A 382 -24.16 14.30 -29.26
N LEU A 383 -23.57 14.93 -28.23
CA LEU A 383 -22.14 15.25 -28.18
C LEU A 383 -21.25 14.03 -27.84
N LEU A 384 -21.84 12.90 -27.44
CA LEU A 384 -21.13 11.68 -27.01
C LEU A 384 -21.13 10.55 -28.07
N VAL A 385 -21.75 10.74 -29.24
CA VAL A 385 -21.92 9.66 -30.25
C VAL A 385 -21.70 10.17 -31.68
N PRO A 386 -20.58 9.84 -32.36
CA PRO A 386 -20.39 10.13 -33.78
C PRO A 386 -21.21 9.18 -34.68
N PRO A 387 -21.27 9.44 -35.99
CA PRO A 387 -22.19 10.40 -36.61
C PRO A 387 -23.69 10.09 -36.40
N VAL A 388 -24.03 8.90 -35.89
CA VAL A 388 -25.41 8.36 -35.81
C VAL A 388 -26.30 9.22 -34.91
N GLY A 389 -25.76 9.73 -33.79
CA GLY A 389 -26.47 10.65 -32.89
C GLY A 389 -26.88 11.96 -33.56
N ILE A 390 -26.06 12.48 -34.48
CA ILE A 390 -26.34 13.70 -35.25
C ILE A 390 -27.47 13.44 -36.26
N ALA A 391 -27.42 12.29 -36.96
CA ALA A 391 -28.46 11.90 -37.92
C ALA A 391 -29.83 11.70 -37.22
N LEU A 392 -29.86 10.95 -36.12
CA LEU A 392 -31.08 10.75 -35.32
C LEU A 392 -31.59 12.07 -34.71
N GLY A 393 -30.71 12.94 -34.21
CA GLY A 393 -31.08 14.26 -33.72
C GLY A 393 -31.71 15.15 -34.80
N HIS A 394 -31.19 15.09 -36.03
CA HIS A 394 -31.79 15.79 -37.18
C HIS A 394 -33.15 15.23 -37.58
N ILE A 395 -33.31 13.90 -37.62
CA ILE A 395 -34.59 13.24 -37.92
C ILE A 395 -35.62 13.58 -36.85
N ALA A 396 -35.28 13.44 -35.56
CA ALA A 396 -36.15 13.80 -34.44
C ALA A 396 -36.58 15.27 -34.51
N ARG A 397 -35.66 16.22 -34.74
CA ARG A 397 -35.98 17.65 -34.91
C ARG A 397 -36.92 17.91 -36.10
N LYS A 398 -36.85 17.10 -37.16
CA LYS A 398 -37.72 17.18 -38.35
C LYS A 398 -39.11 16.56 -38.10
N GLN A 399 -39.18 15.51 -37.29
CA GLN A 399 -40.43 14.87 -36.84
C GLN A 399 -41.19 15.75 -35.83
N ILE A 400 -40.51 16.30 -34.81
CA ILE A 400 -41.09 17.18 -33.78
C ILE A 400 -41.77 18.41 -34.41
N ARG A 401 -41.15 19.01 -35.45
CA ARG A 401 -41.72 20.10 -36.25
C ARG A 401 -42.96 19.74 -37.07
N ARG A 402 -43.37 18.45 -37.15
CA ARG A 402 -44.54 17.98 -37.90
C ARG A 402 -45.66 17.42 -37.03
N THR A 403 -45.35 16.77 -35.90
CA THR A 403 -46.34 16.02 -35.11
C THR A 403 -46.41 16.40 -33.62
N GLY A 404 -45.66 17.40 -33.16
CA GLY A 404 -45.71 17.87 -31.78
C GLY A 404 -45.33 16.79 -30.78
N GLU A 405 -46.29 16.32 -29.99
CA GLU A 405 -46.08 15.35 -28.89
C GLU A 405 -45.45 14.02 -29.34
N GLN A 406 -45.89 13.46 -30.47
CA GLN A 406 -45.36 12.17 -30.95
C GLN A 406 -43.85 12.23 -31.25
N GLY A 407 -43.34 13.40 -31.66
CA GLY A 407 -41.92 13.60 -31.93
C GLY A 407 -41.03 13.38 -30.71
N ALA A 408 -41.53 13.62 -29.49
CA ALA A 408 -40.80 13.37 -28.26
C ALA A 408 -40.62 11.86 -27.99
N GLN A 409 -41.60 11.02 -28.35
CA GLN A 409 -41.50 9.57 -28.21
C GLN A 409 -40.46 8.98 -29.18
N TYR A 410 -40.41 9.46 -30.43
CA TYR A 410 -39.36 9.05 -31.37
C TYR A 410 -37.96 9.55 -30.98
N ALA A 411 -37.85 10.77 -30.45
CA ALA A 411 -36.59 11.27 -29.89
C ALA A 411 -36.11 10.43 -28.69
N PHE A 412 -37.04 10.01 -27.83
CA PHE A 412 -36.77 9.13 -26.70
C PHE A 412 -36.29 7.74 -27.15
N ILE A 413 -36.98 7.11 -28.11
CA ILE A 413 -36.56 5.81 -28.67
C ILE A 413 -35.17 5.90 -29.31
N GLY A 414 -34.89 6.97 -30.06
CA GLY A 414 -33.56 7.23 -30.64
C GLY A 414 -32.47 7.42 -29.58
N LEU A 415 -32.79 8.08 -28.44
CA LEU A 415 -31.87 8.27 -27.33
C LEU A 415 -31.59 6.96 -26.57
N VAL A 416 -32.61 6.13 -26.35
CA VAL A 416 -32.47 4.79 -25.75
C VAL A 416 -31.64 3.88 -26.66
N LEU A 417 -31.92 3.84 -27.96
CA LEU A 417 -31.11 3.11 -28.95
C LEU A 417 -29.66 3.63 -29.03
N GLY A 418 -29.46 4.95 -28.88
CA GLY A 418 -28.13 5.57 -28.79
C GLY A 418 -27.34 5.13 -27.55
N TYR A 419 -27.98 5.05 -26.39
CA TYR A 419 -27.35 4.49 -25.18
C TYR A 419 -27.08 2.99 -25.32
N ILE A 420 -27.99 2.22 -25.91
CA ILE A 420 -27.80 0.77 -26.15
C ILE A 420 -26.63 0.54 -27.12
N THR A 421 -26.48 1.34 -28.18
CA THR A 421 -25.33 1.24 -29.09
C THR A 421 -24.02 1.74 -28.49
N LEU A 422 -24.04 2.78 -27.64
CA LEU A 422 -22.85 3.21 -26.89
C LEU A 422 -22.39 2.15 -25.87
N LEU A 423 -23.32 1.58 -25.10
CA LEU A 423 -23.02 0.56 -24.10
C LEU A 423 -22.69 -0.79 -24.74
N GLY A 424 -23.31 -1.14 -25.86
CA GLY A 424 -22.93 -2.28 -26.70
C GLY A 424 -21.55 -2.09 -27.34
N GLY A 425 -21.20 -0.87 -27.76
CA GLY A 425 -19.86 -0.53 -28.23
C GLY A 425 -18.79 -0.57 -27.13
N LEU A 426 -19.14 -0.19 -25.90
CA LEU A 426 -18.27 -0.37 -24.72
C LEU A 426 -18.10 -1.85 -24.36
N ALA A 427 -19.18 -2.64 -24.37
CA ALA A 427 -19.11 -4.09 -24.16
C ALA A 427 -18.25 -4.76 -25.26
N TYR A 428 -18.46 -4.40 -26.52
CA TYR A 428 -17.66 -4.88 -27.64
C TYR A 428 -16.18 -4.44 -27.57
N GLY A 429 -15.90 -3.21 -27.12
CA GLY A 429 -14.53 -2.76 -26.87
C GLY A 429 -13.86 -3.52 -25.73
N VAL A 430 -14.61 -3.88 -24.69
CA VAL A 430 -14.14 -4.73 -23.59
C VAL A 430 -13.93 -6.18 -24.06
N SER A 431 -14.79 -6.73 -24.93
CA SER A 431 -14.54 -8.02 -25.60
C SER A 431 -13.30 -7.95 -26.49
N ALA A 432 -13.18 -6.95 -27.37
CA ALA A 432 -12.05 -6.83 -28.29
C ALA A 432 -10.70 -6.60 -27.60
N LEU A 433 -10.68 -6.01 -26.39
CA LEU A 433 -9.48 -5.94 -25.56
C LEU A 433 -9.13 -7.28 -24.90
N HIS A 434 -10.12 -8.14 -24.65
CA HIS A 434 -9.94 -9.51 -24.15
C HIS A 434 -9.52 -10.47 -25.27
N ASP A 435 -10.18 -10.39 -26.44
CA ASP A 435 -9.85 -11.14 -27.65
C ASP A 435 -8.43 -10.81 -28.18
N ALA A 436 -7.90 -9.62 -27.84
CA ALA A 436 -6.55 -9.17 -28.16
C ALA A 436 -5.53 -9.40 -27.02
N ASP A 437 -5.92 -10.11 -25.96
CA ASP A 437 -5.11 -10.44 -24.77
C ASP A 437 -4.53 -9.22 -24.02
N VAL A 438 -5.16 -8.04 -24.19
CA VAL A 438 -4.78 -6.78 -23.52
C VAL A 438 -5.37 -6.67 -22.12
N ILE A 439 -6.49 -7.35 -21.85
CA ILE A 439 -7.07 -7.50 -20.51
C ILE A 439 -7.42 -8.96 -20.22
N GLY A 440 -7.03 -9.46 -19.04
CA GLY A 440 -7.31 -10.84 -18.65
C GLY A 440 -8.81 -11.13 -18.46
N SER A 441 -9.21 -12.39 -18.68
CA SER A 441 -10.59 -12.89 -18.65
C SER A 441 -11.40 -12.46 -17.41
N ALA A 442 -10.75 -12.33 -16.26
CA ALA A 442 -11.41 -11.91 -15.03
C ALA A 442 -11.73 -10.39 -15.00
N LEU A 443 -10.84 -9.55 -15.54
CA LEU A 443 -11.08 -8.11 -15.70
C LEU A 443 -12.13 -7.85 -16.79
N TYR A 444 -12.16 -8.68 -17.85
CA TYR A 444 -13.23 -8.69 -18.84
C TYR A 444 -14.61 -8.85 -18.20
N TRP A 445 -14.84 -9.90 -17.39
CA TRP A 445 -16.13 -10.13 -16.73
C TRP A 445 -16.51 -9.02 -15.74
N VAL A 446 -15.54 -8.40 -15.08
CA VAL A 446 -15.74 -7.24 -14.21
C VAL A 446 -16.17 -6.00 -15.00
N LEU A 447 -15.45 -5.64 -16.06
CA LEU A 447 -15.78 -4.48 -16.90
C LEU A 447 -17.11 -4.69 -17.62
N LEU A 448 -17.37 -5.88 -18.15
CA LEU A 448 -18.65 -6.25 -18.74
C LEU A 448 -19.77 -6.18 -17.70
N GLY A 449 -19.55 -6.69 -16.48
CA GLY A 449 -20.49 -6.60 -15.37
C GLY A 449 -20.81 -5.16 -14.96
N ILE A 450 -19.81 -4.27 -14.96
CA ILE A 450 -19.99 -2.82 -14.74
C ILE A 450 -20.77 -2.19 -15.90
N VAL A 451 -20.46 -2.51 -17.16
CA VAL A 451 -21.20 -2.02 -18.33
C VAL A 451 -22.66 -2.49 -18.30
N ILE A 452 -22.93 -3.76 -17.94
CA ILE A 452 -24.28 -4.30 -17.76
C ILE A 452 -25.00 -3.62 -16.59
N PHE A 453 -24.35 -3.44 -15.43
CA PHE A 453 -24.95 -2.76 -14.29
C PHE A 453 -25.29 -1.29 -14.62
N VAL A 454 -24.37 -0.57 -15.27
CA VAL A 454 -24.62 0.80 -15.76
C VAL A 454 -25.74 0.80 -16.79
N ALA A 455 -25.79 -0.17 -17.71
CA ALA A 455 -26.89 -0.30 -18.67
C ALA A 455 -28.24 -0.53 -17.99
N VAL A 456 -28.32 -1.42 -17.00
CA VAL A 456 -29.53 -1.70 -16.23
C VAL A 456 -29.97 -0.49 -15.39
N VAL A 457 -29.03 0.21 -14.74
CA VAL A 457 -29.35 1.43 -13.96
C VAL A 457 -29.78 2.58 -14.86
N VAL A 458 -29.07 2.83 -15.97
CA VAL A 458 -29.44 3.86 -16.95
C VAL A 458 -30.77 3.53 -17.59
N ALA A 459 -30.98 2.29 -18.06
CA ALA A 459 -32.26 1.85 -18.62
C ALA A 459 -33.38 1.97 -17.60
N GLY A 460 -33.19 1.54 -16.35
CA GLY A 460 -34.18 1.62 -15.27
C GLY A 460 -34.55 3.06 -14.91
N VAL A 461 -33.57 3.92 -14.63
CA VAL A 461 -33.77 5.36 -14.34
C VAL A 461 -34.46 6.06 -15.51
N THR A 462 -34.12 5.67 -16.74
CA THR A 462 -34.75 6.17 -17.96
C THR A 462 -36.20 5.68 -18.08
N LEU A 463 -36.45 4.38 -17.86
CA LEU A 463 -37.78 3.78 -17.89
C LEU A 463 -38.71 4.41 -16.85
N ALA A 464 -38.20 4.65 -15.64
CA ALA A 464 -38.92 5.27 -14.54
C ALA A 464 -39.56 6.61 -14.94
N ARG A 465 -38.85 7.47 -15.66
CA ARG A 465 -39.35 8.79 -16.08
C ARG A 465 -40.63 8.69 -16.95
N TYR A 466 -40.74 7.67 -17.79
CA TYR A 466 -41.81 7.55 -18.80
C TYR A 466 -42.86 6.48 -18.47
N VAL A 467 -42.48 5.34 -17.89
CA VAL A 467 -43.37 4.20 -17.60
C VAL A 467 -43.87 4.26 -16.14
N PRO A 468 -45.18 4.44 -15.87
CA PRO A 468 -45.70 4.59 -14.51
C PRO A 468 -45.39 3.40 -13.58
N LEU A 469 -45.45 2.17 -14.10
CA LEU A 469 -45.12 0.94 -13.37
C LEU A 469 -43.67 0.88 -12.89
N ALA A 470 -42.74 1.53 -13.62
CA ALA A 470 -41.33 1.59 -13.26
C ALA A 470 -40.99 2.83 -12.41
N HIS A 471 -41.79 3.90 -12.49
CA HIS A 471 -41.58 5.15 -11.75
C HIS A 471 -41.52 4.90 -10.24
N THR A 472 -42.59 4.35 -9.66
CA THR A 472 -42.73 4.15 -8.22
C THR A 472 -41.60 3.32 -7.59
N PRO A 473 -41.26 2.09 -8.06
CA PRO A 473 -40.21 1.28 -7.42
C PRO A 473 -38.81 1.91 -7.58
N ILE A 474 -38.52 2.55 -8.71
CA ILE A 474 -37.18 3.11 -8.97
C ILE A 474 -36.98 4.44 -8.25
N VAL A 475 -38.02 5.28 -8.15
CA VAL A 475 -37.98 6.50 -7.32
C VAL A 475 -37.96 6.15 -5.83
N TRP A 476 -38.64 5.09 -5.40
CA TRP A 476 -38.50 4.56 -4.04
C TRP A 476 -37.07 4.11 -3.75
N TRP A 477 -36.47 3.31 -4.64
CA TRP A 477 -35.08 2.84 -4.52
C TRP A 477 -34.07 3.98 -4.51
N LEU A 478 -34.19 4.95 -5.43
CA LEU A 478 -33.33 6.14 -5.47
C LEU A 478 -33.45 6.99 -4.20
N ASN A 479 -34.65 7.16 -3.64
CA ASN A 479 -34.83 7.88 -2.39
C ASN A 479 -34.20 7.14 -1.20
N TRP A 480 -34.43 5.83 -1.09
CA TRP A 480 -33.76 4.97 -0.10
C TRP A 480 -32.23 5.07 -0.20
N LEU A 481 -31.69 5.02 -1.41
CA LEU A 481 -30.26 5.13 -1.69
C LEU A 481 -29.71 6.52 -1.31
N ALA A 482 -30.45 7.60 -1.62
CA ALA A 482 -30.11 8.97 -1.22
C ALA A 482 -30.15 9.17 0.30
N GLU A 483 -31.13 8.59 1.00
CA GLU A 483 -31.22 8.65 2.46
C GLU A 483 -30.04 7.94 3.15
N LYS A 484 -29.64 6.78 2.63
CA LYS A 484 -28.51 6.00 3.14
C LYS A 484 -27.16 6.68 2.91
N THR A 485 -26.97 7.31 1.75
CA THR A 485 -25.65 7.79 1.31
C THR A 485 -25.45 9.30 1.48
N GLN A 486 -26.39 10.14 1.03
CA GLN A 486 -26.22 11.58 0.79
C GLN A 486 -26.63 12.52 1.94
N LYS A 487 -27.10 12.01 3.09
CA LYS A 487 -27.33 12.88 4.26
C LYS A 487 -26.00 13.27 4.92
N THR A 488 -25.44 14.39 4.50
CA THR A 488 -24.47 15.22 5.25
C THR A 488 -25.16 15.77 6.49
N LYS A 489 -25.32 14.91 7.51
CA LYS A 489 -26.01 15.24 8.76
C LYS A 489 -25.29 16.37 9.49
N THR A 490 -26.06 17.32 10.01
CA THR A 490 -25.53 18.40 10.85
C THR A 490 -24.88 17.83 12.11
N ARG A 491 -23.92 18.56 12.72
CA ARG A 491 -23.19 18.12 13.93
C ARG A 491 -24.15 17.67 15.06
N ALA A 492 -25.30 18.32 15.20
CA ALA A 492 -26.35 17.99 16.16
C ALA A 492 -27.18 16.73 15.80
N GLU A 493 -27.40 16.44 14.51
CA GLU A 493 -28.02 15.18 14.06
C GLU A 493 -27.08 13.98 14.24
N VAL A 494 -25.79 14.19 13.98
CA VAL A 494 -24.72 13.20 14.19
C VAL A 494 -24.64 12.82 15.67
N GLU A 495 -24.65 13.83 16.55
CA GLU A 495 -24.66 13.66 18.01
C GLU A 495 -25.91 12.90 18.53
N LYS A 496 -27.09 13.17 17.96
CA LYS A 496 -28.34 12.45 18.28
C LYS A 496 -28.45 11.07 17.60
N GLY A 497 -27.49 10.73 16.73
CA GLY A 497 -27.43 9.49 15.96
C GLY A 497 -27.01 8.25 16.75
N PHE A 498 -26.82 7.15 16.03
CA PHE A 498 -26.37 5.86 16.59
C PHE A 498 -25.06 5.99 17.38
N TRP A 499 -24.04 6.60 16.77
CA TRP A 499 -22.71 6.78 17.36
C TRP A 499 -22.75 7.53 18.69
N GLY A 500 -23.39 8.70 18.74
CA GLY A 500 -23.52 9.46 19.99
C GLY A 500 -24.31 8.71 21.07
N LYS A 501 -25.34 7.95 20.71
CA LYS A 501 -26.08 7.07 21.65
C LYS A 501 -25.22 5.92 22.18
N LEU A 502 -24.41 5.30 21.34
CA LEU A 502 -23.50 4.21 21.71
C LEU A 502 -22.41 4.70 22.68
N VAL A 503 -21.71 5.78 22.32
CA VAL A 503 -20.65 6.38 23.15
C VAL A 503 -21.21 6.86 24.48
N ASN A 504 -22.39 7.47 24.50
CA ASN A 504 -23.07 7.85 25.76
C ASN A 504 -23.45 6.65 26.64
N ARG A 505 -23.68 5.46 26.06
CA ARG A 505 -23.94 4.22 26.83
C ARG A 505 -22.64 3.68 27.43
N VAL A 506 -21.55 3.68 26.67
CA VAL A 506 -20.22 3.27 27.12
C VAL A 506 -19.72 4.19 28.24
N MET A 507 -19.76 5.51 28.05
CA MET A 507 -19.34 6.50 29.05
C MET A 507 -20.16 6.49 30.34
N LYS A 508 -21.37 5.91 30.34
CA LYS A 508 -22.19 5.73 31.56
C LYS A 508 -21.77 4.52 32.41
N ARG A 509 -21.08 3.53 31.84
CA ARG A 509 -20.60 2.33 32.55
C ARG A 509 -19.25 1.86 31.98
N PRO A 510 -18.18 2.69 32.02
CA PRO A 510 -16.95 2.42 31.29
C PRO A 510 -16.29 1.07 31.67
N ILE A 511 -16.22 0.75 32.97
CA ILE A 511 -15.62 -0.50 33.46
C ILE A 511 -16.38 -1.74 32.93
N ALA A 512 -17.71 -1.65 32.77
CA ALA A 512 -18.53 -2.77 32.30
C ALA A 512 -18.33 -3.11 30.81
N PHE A 513 -17.66 -2.24 30.04
CA PHE A 513 -17.18 -2.55 28.69
C PHE A 513 -15.68 -2.81 28.68
N ALA A 514 -14.88 -1.97 29.36
CA ALA A 514 -13.43 -2.05 29.34
C ALA A 514 -12.88 -3.36 29.94
N ALA A 515 -13.37 -3.78 31.12
CA ALA A 515 -12.82 -4.96 31.79
C ALA A 515 -13.09 -6.27 31.02
N PRO A 516 -14.33 -6.57 30.54
CA PRO A 516 -14.56 -7.75 29.70
C PRO A 516 -13.76 -7.74 28.39
N ILE A 517 -13.63 -6.57 27.73
CA ILE A 517 -12.86 -6.45 26.49
C ILE A 517 -11.39 -6.75 26.74
N VAL A 518 -10.77 -6.14 27.76
CA VAL A 518 -9.35 -6.38 28.08
C VAL A 518 -9.11 -7.83 28.48
N ILE A 519 -10.02 -8.47 29.22
CA ILE A 519 -9.92 -9.91 29.55
C ILE A 519 -9.97 -10.76 28.28
N VAL A 520 -10.93 -10.53 27.38
CA VAL A 520 -11.03 -11.28 26.12
C VAL A 520 -9.79 -11.07 25.24
N MET A 521 -9.31 -9.84 25.11
CA MET A 521 -8.09 -9.54 24.34
C MET A 521 -6.85 -10.22 24.95
N ILE A 522 -6.71 -10.26 26.29
CA ILE A 522 -5.63 -11.01 26.94
C ILE A 522 -5.77 -12.53 26.73
N LEU A 523 -6.98 -13.09 26.74
CA LEU A 523 -7.18 -14.51 26.40
C LEU A 523 -6.78 -14.81 24.95
N LEU A 524 -7.01 -13.89 24.01
CA LEU A 524 -6.55 -13.99 22.62
C LEU A 524 -5.03 -13.87 22.46
N ILE A 525 -4.28 -13.39 23.47
CA ILE A 525 -2.80 -13.40 23.46
C ILE A 525 -2.26 -14.81 23.79
N ILE A 526 -2.98 -15.64 24.55
CA ILE A 526 -2.44 -16.90 25.09
C ILE A 526 -1.85 -17.86 24.02
N PRO A 527 -2.47 -18.06 22.83
CA PRO A 527 -1.91 -18.94 21.80
C PRO A 527 -0.54 -18.48 21.26
N LEU A 528 -0.16 -17.20 21.41
CA LEU A 528 1.15 -16.69 21.01
C LEU A 528 2.31 -17.40 21.73
N GLY A 529 2.06 -18.02 22.89
CA GLY A 529 3.04 -18.86 23.58
C GLY A 529 3.37 -20.18 22.88
N GLN A 530 2.64 -20.56 21.82
CA GLN A 530 2.86 -21.76 21.01
C GLN A 530 3.49 -21.45 19.64
N LEU A 531 3.94 -20.21 19.43
CA LEU A 531 4.58 -19.73 18.21
C LEU A 531 5.85 -20.55 17.89
N SER A 532 5.82 -21.24 16.74
CA SER A 532 6.94 -21.98 16.17
C SER A 532 7.41 -21.33 14.87
N LEU A 533 8.69 -21.49 14.52
CA LEU A 533 9.32 -20.82 13.37
C LEU A 533 10.14 -21.77 12.48
N GLY A 534 10.27 -21.41 11.20
CA GLY A 534 11.08 -22.14 10.21
C GLY A 534 11.24 -21.36 8.90
N GLY A 535 12.03 -21.88 7.96
CA GLY A 535 12.18 -21.31 6.62
C GLY A 535 11.07 -21.69 5.64
N ILE A 536 11.37 -21.55 4.35
CA ILE A 536 10.46 -21.87 3.23
C ILE A 536 10.43 -23.39 3.02
N SER A 537 9.25 -23.91 2.69
CA SER A 537 9.08 -25.29 2.20
C SER A 537 7.94 -25.37 1.20
N GLU A 538 7.80 -26.49 0.51
CA GLU A 538 6.68 -26.80 -0.38
C GLU A 538 5.30 -26.60 0.27
N LYS A 539 5.22 -26.72 1.60
CA LYS A 539 4.00 -26.50 2.40
C LYS A 539 3.51 -25.05 2.40
N TYR A 540 4.29 -24.10 1.88
CA TYR A 540 3.88 -22.70 1.71
C TYR A 540 2.84 -22.53 0.59
N LEU A 541 2.73 -23.52 -0.30
CA LEU A 541 1.69 -23.66 -1.33
C LEU A 541 0.49 -24.49 -0.80
N PRO A 542 -0.69 -24.41 -1.44
CA PRO A 542 -1.85 -25.23 -1.08
C PRO A 542 -1.58 -26.75 -1.18
N PRO A 543 -2.24 -27.59 -0.37
CA PRO A 543 -2.02 -29.05 -0.35
C PRO A 543 -2.48 -29.78 -1.63
N ASP A 544 -3.24 -29.12 -2.50
CA ASP A 544 -3.70 -29.61 -3.80
C ASP A 544 -2.89 -29.03 -4.99
N ASN A 545 -1.87 -28.20 -4.72
CA ASN A 545 -1.01 -27.63 -5.74
C ASN A 545 -0.16 -28.71 -6.47
N PRO A 546 -0.08 -28.72 -7.81
CA PRO A 546 0.57 -29.80 -8.56
C PRO A 546 2.08 -29.87 -8.34
N VAL A 547 2.77 -28.73 -8.24
CA VAL A 547 4.23 -28.67 -8.03
C VAL A 547 4.58 -29.16 -6.62
N ARG A 548 3.78 -28.76 -5.62
CA ARG A 548 3.89 -29.30 -4.26
C ARG A 548 3.66 -30.81 -4.23
N LEU A 549 2.61 -31.31 -4.89
CA LEU A 549 2.30 -32.74 -4.95
C LEU A 549 3.41 -33.54 -5.66
N ALA A 550 4.07 -32.97 -6.67
CA ALA A 550 5.24 -33.55 -7.30
C ALA A 550 6.43 -33.63 -6.32
N GLN A 551 6.66 -32.61 -5.48
CA GLN A 551 7.69 -32.67 -4.43
C GLN A 551 7.36 -33.71 -3.35
N GLU A 552 6.12 -33.75 -2.85
CA GLU A 552 5.70 -34.73 -1.84
C GLU A 552 5.71 -36.17 -2.39
N ASP A 553 5.42 -36.37 -3.69
CA ASP A 553 5.57 -37.67 -4.35
C ASP A 553 7.04 -38.04 -4.60
N PHE A 554 7.92 -37.08 -4.94
CA PHE A 554 9.36 -37.31 -5.02
C PHE A 554 9.93 -37.76 -3.68
N ASP A 555 9.70 -37.00 -2.61
CA ASP A 555 10.23 -37.27 -1.27
C ASP A 555 9.75 -38.62 -0.72
N ARG A 556 8.53 -39.04 -1.09
CA ARG A 556 7.96 -40.36 -0.76
C ARG A 556 8.51 -41.49 -1.63
N THR A 557 8.75 -41.26 -2.92
CA THR A 557 9.14 -42.28 -3.89
C THR A 557 10.66 -42.54 -3.86
N PHE A 558 11.45 -41.50 -3.61
CA PHE A 558 12.92 -41.50 -3.63
C PHE A 558 13.47 -40.93 -2.31
N PRO A 559 13.18 -41.57 -1.16
CA PRO A 559 13.62 -41.07 0.15
C PRO A 559 15.14 -41.03 0.25
N GLY A 560 15.67 -40.00 0.91
CA GLY A 560 17.12 -39.83 1.14
C GLY A 560 17.86 -39.00 0.09
N PHE A 561 17.27 -38.69 -1.07
CA PHE A 561 17.87 -37.77 -2.04
C PHE A 561 17.69 -36.30 -1.64
N ARG A 562 16.50 -35.91 -1.19
CA ARG A 562 16.28 -34.59 -0.58
C ARG A 562 16.96 -34.58 0.79
N THR A 563 18.06 -33.84 0.91
CA THR A 563 18.79 -33.64 2.17
C THR A 563 18.99 -32.16 2.46
N GLU A 564 18.95 -31.80 3.74
CA GLU A 564 19.27 -30.46 4.24
C GLU A 564 20.45 -30.58 5.22
N PRO A 565 21.65 -30.97 4.75
CA PRO A 565 22.77 -31.25 5.63
C PRO A 565 23.27 -29.96 6.30
N LEU A 566 23.75 -30.10 7.54
CA LEU A 566 24.65 -29.11 8.12
C LEU A 566 26.04 -29.31 7.53
N THR A 567 26.69 -28.22 7.14
CA THR A 567 28.04 -28.22 6.57
C THR A 567 29.04 -27.66 7.57
N LEU A 568 30.19 -28.33 7.69
CA LEU A 568 31.39 -27.81 8.34
C LEU A 568 32.37 -27.42 7.24
N VAL A 569 32.56 -26.12 7.08
CA VAL A 569 33.50 -25.52 6.14
C VAL A 569 34.78 -25.23 6.90
N ILE A 570 35.86 -25.90 6.50
CA ILE A 570 37.16 -25.88 7.17
C ILE A 570 38.10 -25.06 6.28
N GLU A 571 38.60 -23.96 6.81
CA GLU A 571 39.35 -22.94 6.08
C GLU A 571 40.72 -22.75 6.74
N ASN A 572 41.80 -22.67 5.95
CA ASN A 572 43.14 -22.42 6.47
C ASN A 572 43.50 -20.93 6.44
N THR A 573 43.69 -20.33 7.61
CA THR A 573 43.96 -18.88 7.74
C THR A 573 45.32 -18.46 7.17
N ASP A 574 46.25 -19.41 7.00
CA ASP A 574 47.58 -19.20 6.40
C ASP A 574 47.61 -19.53 4.89
N GLY A 575 46.44 -19.81 4.28
CA GLY A 575 46.29 -20.17 2.87
C GLY A 575 46.95 -21.49 2.46
N GLN A 576 47.35 -22.32 3.43
CA GLN A 576 47.97 -23.61 3.18
C GLN A 576 46.92 -24.71 2.96
N PRO A 577 47.24 -25.80 2.21
CA PRO A 577 46.30 -26.90 2.03
C PRO A 577 45.82 -27.51 3.36
N VAL A 578 44.51 -27.76 3.49
CA VAL A 578 43.94 -28.45 4.66
C VAL A 578 44.17 -29.95 4.52
N THR A 579 45.01 -30.50 5.39
CA THR A 579 45.43 -31.91 5.37
C THR A 579 44.30 -32.84 5.82
N ASP A 580 44.28 -34.07 5.29
CA ASP A 580 43.27 -35.06 5.68
C ASP A 580 43.36 -35.46 7.16
N GLN A 581 44.52 -35.27 7.81
CA GLN A 581 44.65 -35.45 9.25
C GLN A 581 43.87 -34.37 10.03
N GLN A 582 43.89 -33.11 9.58
CA GLN A 582 43.09 -32.04 10.18
C GLN A 582 41.58 -32.26 9.93
N VAL A 583 41.20 -32.70 8.73
CA VAL A 583 39.80 -33.09 8.42
C VAL A 583 39.36 -34.25 9.31
N ALA A 584 40.19 -35.27 9.50
CA ALA A 584 39.90 -36.41 10.38
C ALA A 584 39.78 -36.00 11.86
N GLU A 585 40.63 -35.08 12.35
CA GLU A 585 40.51 -34.53 13.70
C GLU A 585 39.16 -33.83 13.90
N ILE A 586 38.79 -32.93 12.98
CA ILE A 586 37.52 -32.19 13.03
C ILE A 586 36.33 -33.15 12.90
N ARG A 587 36.40 -34.14 11.99
CA ARG A 587 35.40 -35.20 11.84
C ARG A 587 35.23 -36.01 13.12
N SER A 588 36.31 -36.36 13.83
CA SER A 588 36.23 -37.07 15.12
C SER A 588 35.54 -36.24 16.22
N LYS A 589 35.70 -34.92 16.22
CA LYS A 589 34.98 -34.03 17.14
C LYS A 589 33.49 -33.91 16.77
N ALA A 590 33.18 -33.86 15.47
CA ALA A 590 31.81 -33.84 14.97
C ALA A 590 31.06 -35.17 15.19
N LEU A 591 31.77 -36.31 15.16
CA LEU A 591 31.25 -37.65 15.52
C LEU A 591 30.93 -37.80 17.01
N ALA A 592 31.50 -36.97 17.89
CA ALA A 592 31.15 -36.97 19.32
C ALA A 592 29.77 -36.32 19.60
N ILE A 593 29.13 -35.72 18.59
CA ILE A 593 27.83 -35.07 18.69
C ILE A 593 26.75 -35.98 18.10
N SER A 594 25.79 -36.41 18.93
CA SER A 594 24.64 -37.23 18.53
C SER A 594 23.55 -36.42 17.80
N GLY A 595 22.58 -37.07 17.16
CA GLY A 595 21.47 -36.39 16.46
C GLY A 595 21.67 -36.17 14.96
N PHE A 596 22.74 -36.74 14.39
CA PHE A 596 23.03 -36.74 12.96
C PHE A 596 22.77 -38.13 12.37
N ILE A 597 22.33 -38.17 11.11
CA ILE A 597 22.03 -39.41 10.40
C ILE A 597 23.29 -40.28 10.31
N GLU A 598 23.15 -41.56 10.63
CA GLU A 598 24.19 -42.58 10.57
C GLU A 598 23.90 -43.55 9.40
N PRO A 599 24.54 -43.36 8.22
CA PRO A 599 24.24 -44.18 7.05
C PRO A 599 24.59 -45.66 7.29
N ASP A 600 23.65 -46.55 7.01
CA ASP A 600 23.76 -48.01 7.23
C ASP A 600 24.10 -48.45 8.68
N GLY A 601 24.02 -47.55 9.68
CA GLY A 601 24.49 -47.83 11.04
C GLY A 601 26.03 -47.88 11.16
N ASP A 602 26.73 -47.13 10.32
CA ASP A 602 28.20 -47.06 10.27
C ASP A 602 28.70 -45.62 10.55
N PRO A 603 29.31 -45.35 11.73
CA PRO A 603 29.87 -44.04 12.05
C PRO A 603 30.93 -43.57 11.05
N SER A 604 31.64 -44.51 10.41
CA SER A 604 32.67 -44.20 9.41
C SER A 604 32.09 -43.69 8.08
N LYS A 605 30.76 -43.72 7.93
CA LYS A 605 30.03 -43.10 6.80
C LYS A 605 29.46 -41.72 7.09
N MET A 606 29.38 -41.29 8.35
CA MET A 606 28.90 -39.94 8.72
C MET A 606 29.90 -38.85 8.34
N TRP A 607 29.45 -37.60 8.15
CA TRP A 607 30.35 -36.46 7.88
C TRP A 607 31.30 -36.69 6.69
N GLN A 608 30.73 -37.01 5.52
CA GLN A 608 31.49 -37.13 4.27
C GLN A 608 31.94 -35.77 3.75
N ALA A 609 32.96 -35.76 2.90
CA ALA A 609 33.30 -34.57 2.13
C ALA A 609 32.16 -34.17 1.18
N ARG A 610 32.01 -32.86 0.90
CA ARG A 610 31.17 -32.37 -0.21
C ARG A 610 31.70 -32.98 -1.51
N GLY A 611 30.80 -33.41 -2.40
CA GLY A 611 31.17 -34.03 -3.68
C GLY A 611 31.91 -33.06 -4.61
N GLY A 612 32.84 -33.59 -5.39
CA GLY A 612 33.77 -32.82 -6.24
C GLY A 612 35.16 -32.66 -5.61
N GLU A 613 36.16 -32.37 -6.44
CA GLU A 613 37.46 -31.90 -5.96
C GLU A 613 37.36 -30.40 -5.63
N SER A 614 37.98 -29.96 -4.54
CA SER A 614 38.04 -28.53 -4.20
C SER A 614 39.01 -27.82 -5.15
N THR A 615 38.57 -26.71 -5.74
CA THR A 615 39.41 -25.82 -6.57
C THR A 615 40.42 -25.04 -5.73
N ASP A 616 40.14 -24.86 -4.44
CA ASP A 616 41.04 -24.28 -3.45
C ASP A 616 41.43 -25.33 -2.39
N PRO A 617 42.69 -25.84 -2.38
CA PRO A 617 43.16 -26.78 -1.38
C PRO A 617 43.13 -26.27 0.07
N SER A 618 43.06 -24.94 0.28
CA SER A 618 42.98 -24.32 1.61
C SER A 618 41.56 -24.37 2.21
N VAL A 619 40.58 -24.86 1.45
CA VAL A 619 39.19 -25.07 1.88
C VAL A 619 38.81 -26.55 1.74
N ARG A 620 38.21 -27.13 2.78
CA ARG A 620 37.60 -28.47 2.75
C ARG A 620 36.24 -28.44 3.42
N VAL A 621 35.23 -29.05 2.81
CA VAL A 621 33.87 -29.09 3.35
C VAL A 621 33.48 -30.52 3.68
N ILE A 622 33.00 -30.77 4.91
CA ILE A 622 32.35 -32.03 5.31
C ILE A 622 30.91 -31.77 5.76
N GLN A 623 30.00 -32.71 5.51
CA GLN A 623 28.56 -32.48 5.68
C GLN A 623 27.81 -33.72 6.19
N ASN A 624 26.75 -33.51 6.99
CA ASN A 624 25.82 -34.57 7.39
C ASN A 624 24.39 -34.06 7.67
N GLY A 625 23.40 -34.90 7.47
CA GLY A 625 22.00 -34.62 7.79
C GLY A 625 21.70 -34.76 9.29
N LEU A 626 20.69 -34.04 9.77
CA LEU A 626 20.12 -34.21 11.12
C LEU A 626 19.05 -35.30 11.12
N GLU A 627 18.96 -36.09 12.19
CA GLU A 627 17.84 -37.03 12.40
C GLU A 627 16.52 -36.28 12.66
N ASN A 628 16.60 -35.13 13.34
CA ASN A 628 15.47 -34.30 13.71
C ASN A 628 15.79 -32.82 13.46
N ARG A 629 15.15 -32.20 12.46
CA ARG A 629 15.32 -30.77 12.14
C ARG A 629 15.00 -29.84 13.31
N ASN A 630 14.16 -30.26 14.26
CA ASN A 630 13.82 -29.44 15.43
C ASN A 630 14.99 -29.25 16.41
N ASP A 631 16.00 -30.13 16.39
CA ASP A 631 17.20 -29.97 17.23
C ASP A 631 18.30 -29.13 16.57
N ALA A 632 18.09 -28.66 15.33
CA ALA A 632 19.08 -27.93 14.54
C ALA A 632 19.75 -26.78 15.32
N GLY A 633 18.99 -25.90 15.98
CA GLY A 633 19.56 -24.78 16.73
C GLY A 633 20.59 -25.18 17.78
N LYS A 634 20.31 -26.25 18.55
CA LYS A 634 21.27 -26.81 19.53
C LYS A 634 22.46 -27.44 18.84
N LYS A 635 22.22 -28.22 17.77
CA LYS A 635 23.27 -28.95 17.05
C LYS A 635 24.23 -28.01 16.33
N ILE A 636 23.75 -26.88 15.83
CA ILE A 636 24.58 -25.80 15.26
C ILE A 636 25.44 -25.16 16.37
N GLU A 637 24.90 -24.91 17.55
CA GLU A 637 25.67 -24.37 18.69
C GLU A 637 26.74 -25.37 19.19
N GLU A 638 26.38 -26.66 19.30
CA GLU A 638 27.31 -27.75 19.63
C GLU A 638 28.43 -27.87 18.58
N LEU A 639 28.12 -27.83 17.27
CA LEU A 639 29.12 -27.80 16.20
C LEU A 639 30.02 -26.55 16.26
N ARG A 640 29.45 -25.37 16.54
CA ARG A 640 30.22 -24.11 16.69
C ARG A 640 31.08 -24.08 17.95
N SER A 641 30.83 -24.96 18.92
CA SER A 641 31.69 -25.14 20.10
C SER A 641 32.96 -25.97 19.83
N ILE A 642 33.05 -26.63 18.67
CA ILE A 642 34.23 -27.42 18.27
C ILE A 642 35.45 -26.51 18.14
N THR A 643 36.41 -26.65 19.05
CA THR A 643 37.68 -25.91 18.97
C THR A 643 38.49 -26.37 17.74
N PRO A 644 38.79 -25.49 16.77
CA PRO A 644 39.55 -25.86 15.58
C PRO A 644 41.02 -26.16 15.90
N PRO A 645 41.71 -26.96 15.07
CA PRO A 645 43.17 -27.03 15.08
C PRO A 645 43.81 -25.66 14.81
N ARG A 646 45.07 -25.47 15.23
CA ARG A 646 45.79 -24.20 14.98
C ARG A 646 45.93 -23.93 13.48
N GLY A 647 45.74 -22.68 13.07
CA GLY A 647 45.79 -22.24 11.68
C GLY A 647 44.51 -22.51 10.88
N LEU A 648 43.45 -23.02 11.51
CA LEU A 648 42.15 -23.28 10.87
C LEU A 648 41.01 -22.46 11.50
N SER A 649 40.08 -22.02 10.67
CA SER A 649 38.73 -21.61 11.06
C SER A 649 37.70 -22.65 10.63
N ILE A 650 36.58 -22.73 11.36
CA ILE A 650 35.45 -23.59 11.03
C ILE A 650 34.19 -22.72 10.96
N SER A 651 33.53 -22.73 9.80
CA SER A 651 32.26 -22.07 9.55
C SER A 651 31.15 -23.13 9.43
N VAL A 652 29.99 -22.91 10.05
CA VAL A 652 28.88 -23.89 10.13
C VAL A 652 27.68 -23.38 9.32
N GLY A 653 27.43 -24.04 8.18
CA GLY A 653 26.43 -23.67 7.18
C GLY A 653 25.42 -24.78 6.86
N GLY A 654 24.81 -24.67 5.68
CA GLY A 654 23.65 -25.46 5.27
C GLY A 654 22.31 -24.81 5.63
N THR A 655 21.22 -25.21 4.98
CA THR A 655 19.89 -24.57 5.10
C THR A 655 19.40 -24.44 6.55
N PRO A 656 19.53 -25.44 7.43
CA PRO A 656 19.10 -25.29 8.83
C PRO A 656 19.92 -24.25 9.60
N ALA A 657 21.18 -24.00 9.23
CA ALA A 657 22.00 -22.96 9.85
C ALA A 657 21.66 -21.56 9.32
N LEU A 658 21.41 -21.42 8.02
CA LEU A 658 20.93 -20.18 7.40
C LEU A 658 19.60 -19.72 8.02
N GLU A 659 18.68 -20.66 8.27
CA GLU A 659 17.42 -20.39 8.96
C GLU A 659 17.62 -19.97 10.42
N GLN A 660 18.40 -20.73 11.19
CA GLN A 660 18.60 -20.46 12.62
C GLN A 660 19.38 -19.16 12.88
N ASP A 661 20.36 -18.80 12.05
CA ASP A 661 21.05 -17.50 12.14
C ASP A 661 20.09 -16.33 11.78
N SER A 662 19.19 -16.53 10.81
CA SER A 662 18.15 -15.54 10.49
C SER A 662 17.13 -15.37 11.63
N ILE A 663 16.72 -16.46 12.27
CA ILE A 663 15.86 -16.44 13.46
C ILE A 663 16.57 -15.74 14.63
N HIS A 664 17.85 -16.06 14.87
CA HIS A 664 18.64 -15.48 15.97
C HIS A 664 18.89 -13.98 15.80
N SER A 665 19.33 -13.55 14.61
CA SER A 665 19.57 -12.13 14.30
C SER A 665 18.30 -11.27 14.40
N LEU A 666 17.12 -11.86 14.15
CA LEU A 666 15.85 -11.20 14.39
C LEU A 666 15.55 -11.07 15.89
N PHE A 667 15.67 -12.14 16.70
CA PHE A 667 15.38 -12.04 18.14
C PHE A 667 16.38 -11.20 18.94
N ASP A 668 17.66 -11.15 18.53
CA ASP A 668 18.65 -10.20 19.06
C ASP A 668 18.18 -8.75 18.93
N LYS A 669 17.66 -8.39 17.75
CA LYS A 669 17.34 -6.99 17.40
C LYS A 669 15.88 -6.61 17.68
N LEU A 670 14.98 -7.58 17.87
CA LEU A 670 13.56 -7.35 18.13
C LEU A 670 13.29 -6.50 19.40
N PRO A 671 13.99 -6.68 20.55
CA PRO A 671 13.86 -5.78 21.70
C PRO A 671 14.23 -4.32 21.39
N LEU A 672 15.27 -4.10 20.58
CA LEU A 672 15.67 -2.76 20.14
C LEU A 672 14.66 -2.17 19.16
N MET A 673 14.21 -2.95 18.18
CA MET A 673 13.17 -2.57 17.22
C MET A 673 11.89 -2.13 17.92
N VAL A 674 11.38 -2.94 18.86
CA VAL A 674 10.17 -2.62 19.65
C VAL A 674 10.39 -1.41 20.54
N THR A 675 11.58 -1.24 21.14
CA THR A 675 11.90 -0.06 21.95
C THR A 675 11.90 1.21 21.11
N VAL A 676 12.55 1.20 19.94
CA VAL A 676 12.55 2.34 19.01
C VAL A 676 11.13 2.64 18.52
N LEU A 677 10.40 1.63 18.06
CA LEU A 677 9.01 1.71 17.59
C LEU A 677 8.08 2.39 18.61
N ILE A 678 8.07 1.93 19.86
CA ILE A 678 7.24 2.49 20.92
C ILE A 678 7.66 3.92 21.25
N VAL A 679 8.97 4.20 21.35
CA VAL A 679 9.49 5.53 21.72
C VAL A 679 9.22 6.57 20.61
N THR A 680 9.50 6.26 19.34
CA THR A 680 9.28 7.20 18.23
C THR A 680 7.80 7.52 18.04
N THR A 681 6.93 6.50 18.04
CA THR A 681 5.48 6.72 17.90
C THR A 681 4.90 7.46 19.10
N THR A 682 5.34 7.17 20.34
CA THR A 682 4.93 7.92 21.54
C THR A 682 5.34 9.39 21.46
N ILE A 683 6.56 9.70 20.98
CA ILE A 683 7.03 11.09 20.79
C ILE A 683 6.22 11.80 19.70
N LEU A 684 5.94 11.15 18.57
CA LEU A 684 5.15 11.71 17.48
C LEU A 684 3.69 11.97 17.90
N MET A 685 3.06 11.05 18.64
CA MET A 685 1.74 11.25 19.21
C MET A 685 1.71 12.38 20.25
N PHE A 686 2.75 12.51 21.08
CA PHE A 686 2.89 13.65 21.99
C PHE A 686 2.91 14.98 21.21
N LEU A 687 3.70 15.06 20.14
CA LEU A 687 3.78 16.23 19.24
C LEU A 687 2.46 16.51 18.51
N ALA A 688 1.67 15.48 18.21
CA ALA A 688 0.37 15.59 17.54
C ALA A 688 -0.76 16.08 18.48
N PHE A 689 -0.78 15.65 19.75
CA PHE A 689 -1.90 15.92 20.67
C PHE A 689 -1.61 16.92 21.80
N GLY A 690 -0.33 17.23 22.09
CA GLY A 690 0.03 18.07 23.23
C GLY A 690 -0.35 17.49 24.60
N SER A 691 -0.41 16.15 24.70
CA SER A 691 -0.70 15.36 25.90
C SER A 691 0.35 14.28 26.06
N VAL A 692 0.77 13.98 27.30
CA VAL A 692 1.63 12.83 27.62
C VAL A 692 0.79 11.57 27.88
N VAL A 693 -0.47 11.76 28.32
CA VAL A 693 -1.36 10.67 28.75
C VAL A 693 -1.99 9.95 27.55
N LEU A 694 -2.34 10.67 26.49
CA LEU A 694 -2.93 10.08 25.27
C LEU A 694 -1.96 9.15 24.52
N PRO A 695 -0.68 9.50 24.29
CA PRO A 695 0.31 8.59 23.71
C PRO A 695 0.51 7.30 24.51
N ILE A 696 0.65 7.40 25.84
CA ILE A 696 0.81 6.21 26.71
C ILE A 696 -0.45 5.33 26.66
N LYS A 697 -1.64 5.94 26.70
CA LYS A 697 -2.90 5.23 26.51
C LYS A 697 -2.98 4.56 25.14
N ALA A 698 -2.45 5.16 24.08
CA ALA A 698 -2.47 4.59 22.74
C ALA A 698 -1.50 3.40 22.61
N ALA A 699 -0.25 3.56 23.04
CA ALA A 699 0.75 2.49 23.00
C ALA A 699 0.27 1.21 23.74
N VAL A 700 -0.39 1.34 24.88
CA VAL A 700 -0.99 0.19 25.60
C VAL A 700 -2.12 -0.48 24.80
N MET A 701 -2.88 0.27 24.02
CA MET A 701 -4.02 -0.23 23.25
C MET A 701 -3.55 -0.89 21.94
N SER A 702 -2.61 -0.27 21.23
CA SER A 702 -1.96 -0.87 20.06
C SER A 702 -1.16 -2.12 20.42
N ALA A 703 -0.50 -2.16 21.60
CA ALA A 703 0.11 -3.39 22.12
C ALA A 703 -0.93 -4.51 22.36
N LEU A 704 -2.10 -4.16 22.88
CA LEU A 704 -3.18 -5.11 23.14
C LEU A 704 -3.81 -5.64 21.84
N THR A 705 -4.05 -4.78 20.84
CA THR A 705 -4.51 -5.20 19.50
C THR A 705 -3.46 -6.05 18.79
N LEU A 706 -2.18 -5.65 18.82
CA LEU A 706 -1.07 -6.38 18.23
C LEU A 706 -0.96 -7.79 18.83
N GLY A 707 -0.90 -7.90 20.16
CA GLY A 707 -0.81 -9.19 20.84
C GLY A 707 -2.02 -10.08 20.55
N SER A 708 -3.24 -9.54 20.62
CA SER A 708 -4.47 -10.31 20.32
C SER A 708 -4.48 -10.80 18.87
N THR A 709 -3.99 -9.98 17.93
CA THR A 709 -3.92 -10.34 16.52
C THR A 709 -2.88 -11.42 16.27
N MET A 710 -1.67 -11.27 16.81
CA MET A 710 -0.59 -12.27 16.69
C MET A 710 -0.99 -13.62 17.34
N GLY A 711 -1.71 -13.61 18.47
CA GLY A 711 -2.23 -14.83 19.09
C GLY A 711 -3.32 -15.50 18.25
N VAL A 712 -4.28 -14.75 17.70
CA VAL A 712 -5.27 -15.31 16.74
C VAL A 712 -4.59 -15.87 15.49
N LEU A 713 -3.57 -15.19 14.95
CA LEU A 713 -2.81 -15.70 13.81
C LEU A 713 -2.02 -16.97 14.14
N THR A 714 -1.46 -17.08 15.35
CA THR A 714 -0.79 -18.32 15.80
C THR A 714 -1.81 -19.46 15.86
N TRP A 715 -2.98 -19.21 16.47
CA TRP A 715 -4.09 -20.16 16.55
C TRP A 715 -4.63 -20.60 15.18
N MET A 716 -4.59 -19.73 14.16
CA MET A 716 -4.96 -20.07 12.79
C MET A 716 -3.85 -20.83 12.06
N PHE A 717 -2.64 -20.27 11.97
CA PHE A 717 -1.59 -20.75 11.06
C PHE A 717 -0.64 -21.79 11.67
N VAL A 718 -0.48 -21.83 12.99
CA VAL A 718 0.32 -22.84 13.69
C VAL A 718 -0.59 -23.97 14.19
N ASP A 719 -1.61 -23.64 15.00
CA ASP A 719 -2.55 -24.65 15.52
C ASP A 719 -3.56 -25.15 14.45
N GLY A 720 -3.65 -24.46 13.31
CA GLY A 720 -4.36 -24.90 12.11
C GLY A 720 -5.84 -24.54 12.01
N HIS A 721 -6.38 -23.69 12.88
CA HIS A 721 -7.81 -23.38 12.90
C HIS A 721 -8.24 -22.55 11.67
N GLY A 722 -8.96 -23.20 10.75
CA GLY A 722 -9.42 -22.61 9.48
C GLY A 722 -8.66 -23.08 8.24
N SER A 723 -7.57 -23.84 8.40
CA SER A 723 -6.75 -24.43 7.32
C SER A 723 -7.57 -25.08 6.21
N GLY A 724 -8.49 -26.00 6.55
CA GLY A 724 -9.35 -26.70 5.59
C GLY A 724 -10.47 -25.86 4.94
N ILE A 725 -10.69 -24.61 5.37
CA ILE A 725 -11.63 -23.68 4.73
C ILE A 725 -10.87 -22.72 3.79
N MET A 726 -9.68 -22.28 4.21
CA MET A 726 -8.86 -21.30 3.49
C MET A 726 -7.74 -21.95 2.65
N ASN A 727 -7.76 -23.27 2.51
CA ASN A 727 -6.80 -24.09 1.76
C ASN A 727 -5.32 -23.70 2.01
N TYR A 728 -4.83 -24.00 3.21
CA TYR A 728 -3.41 -23.89 3.57
C TYR A 728 -2.99 -24.99 4.55
N THR A 729 -1.70 -25.32 4.60
CA THR A 729 -1.15 -26.25 5.59
C THR A 729 -0.70 -25.52 6.86
N PRO A 730 -1.12 -25.96 8.07
CA PRO A 730 -0.60 -25.42 9.34
C PRO A 730 0.90 -25.73 9.47
N GLN A 731 1.70 -24.72 9.82
CA GLN A 731 3.17 -24.87 9.86
C GLN A 731 3.85 -23.76 10.68
N PRO A 732 5.13 -23.95 11.07
CA PRO A 732 5.96 -22.91 11.66
C PRO A 732 6.04 -21.66 10.77
N LEU A 733 6.01 -20.47 11.38
CA LEU A 733 5.97 -19.20 10.67
C LEU A 733 7.37 -18.69 10.30
N MET A 734 7.49 -17.99 9.19
CA MET A 734 8.76 -17.38 8.79
C MET A 734 9.12 -16.21 9.72
N ALA A 735 10.29 -16.24 10.35
CA ALA A 735 10.67 -15.26 11.38
C ALA A 735 10.60 -13.77 10.92
N PRO A 736 11.09 -13.38 9.71
CA PRO A 736 10.99 -11.99 9.25
C PRO A 736 9.56 -11.46 9.20
N MET A 737 8.56 -12.31 8.93
CA MET A 737 7.15 -11.89 8.92
C MET A 737 6.67 -11.37 10.28
N ILE A 738 7.28 -11.78 11.40
CA ILE A 738 6.95 -11.24 12.73
C ILE A 738 7.42 -9.80 12.87
N GLY A 739 8.64 -9.50 12.43
CA GLY A 739 9.14 -8.12 12.40
C GLY A 739 8.19 -7.22 11.60
N LEU A 740 7.88 -7.64 10.37
CA LEU A 740 6.98 -6.93 9.46
C LEU A 740 5.59 -6.71 10.08
N ILE A 741 4.96 -7.76 10.63
CA ILE A 741 3.59 -7.68 11.11
C ILE A 741 3.45 -6.82 12.39
N ILE A 742 4.49 -6.80 13.24
CA ILE A 742 4.59 -5.89 14.38
C ILE A 742 4.62 -4.43 13.89
N ALA A 743 5.50 -4.09 12.95
CA ALA A 743 5.60 -2.74 12.40
C ALA A 743 4.30 -2.29 11.72
N VAL A 744 3.71 -3.17 10.90
CA VAL A 744 2.47 -2.92 10.14
C VAL A 744 1.27 -2.69 11.06
N ILE A 745 0.99 -3.62 11.99
CA ILE A 745 -0.17 -3.51 12.88
C ILE A 745 0.01 -2.34 13.84
N TRP A 746 1.21 -2.12 14.39
CA TRP A 746 1.48 -0.99 15.28
C TRP A 746 1.27 0.35 14.59
N GLY A 747 1.83 0.53 13.39
CA GLY A 747 1.69 1.74 12.59
C GLY A 747 0.24 2.03 12.24
N LEU A 748 -0.48 1.03 11.72
CA LEU A 748 -1.90 1.12 11.39
C LEU A 748 -2.76 1.50 12.60
N SER A 749 -2.55 0.83 13.73
CA SER A 749 -3.30 1.05 14.97
C SER A 749 -3.07 2.48 15.51
N THR A 750 -1.81 2.91 15.53
CA THR A 750 -1.39 4.23 15.99
C THR A 750 -1.99 5.33 15.10
N ASP A 751 -1.87 5.19 13.78
CA ASP A 751 -2.44 6.11 12.80
C ASP A 751 -3.96 6.25 12.98
N TYR A 752 -4.64 5.13 13.07
CA TYR A 752 -6.08 5.12 13.25
C TYR A 752 -6.50 5.80 14.55
N GLU A 753 -5.80 5.60 15.68
CA GLU A 753 -6.05 6.39 16.90
C GLU A 753 -5.79 7.89 16.69
N VAL A 754 -4.78 8.31 15.92
CA VAL A 754 -4.52 9.73 15.58
C VAL A 754 -5.71 10.38 14.86
N PHE A 755 -6.32 9.73 13.86
CA PHE A 755 -7.51 10.27 13.18
C PHE A 755 -8.73 10.46 14.10
N LEU A 756 -8.85 9.67 15.16
CA LEU A 756 -9.96 9.76 16.13
C LEU A 756 -9.66 10.82 17.21
N VAL A 757 -8.47 10.75 17.82
CA VAL A 757 -8.08 11.60 18.94
C VAL A 757 -7.85 13.05 18.48
N SER A 758 -7.35 13.30 17.26
CA SER A 758 -7.19 14.67 16.74
C SER A 758 -8.52 15.44 16.71
N ARG A 759 -9.64 14.78 16.38
CA ARG A 759 -10.97 15.39 16.40
C ARG A 759 -11.56 15.54 17.80
N MET A 760 -11.09 14.76 18.78
CA MET A 760 -11.40 14.98 20.20
C MET A 760 -10.60 16.17 20.76
N VAL A 761 -9.32 16.31 20.41
CA VAL A 761 -8.48 17.48 20.73
C VAL A 761 -9.11 18.74 20.15
N GLU A 762 -9.45 18.75 18.85
CA GLU A 762 -10.11 19.89 18.19
C GLU A 762 -11.44 20.28 18.86
N ALA A 763 -12.21 19.32 19.39
CA ALA A 763 -13.42 19.60 20.15
C ALA A 763 -13.11 20.18 21.54
N ARG A 764 -12.09 19.66 22.24
CA ARG A 764 -11.66 20.11 23.56
C ARG A 764 -11.08 21.52 23.55
N GLU A 765 -10.30 21.86 22.53
CA GLU A 765 -9.69 23.19 22.35
C GLU A 765 -10.75 24.27 22.07
N ARG A 766 -11.86 23.92 21.42
CA ARG A 766 -13.08 24.75 21.30
C ARG A 766 -13.87 24.89 22.63
N GLY A 767 -13.23 24.66 23.78
CA GLY A 767 -13.79 24.85 25.12
C GLY A 767 -14.75 23.76 25.62
N MET A 768 -14.92 22.65 24.90
CA MET A 768 -15.91 21.61 25.25
C MET A 768 -15.46 20.74 26.44
N SER A 769 -16.41 20.17 27.18
CA SER A 769 -16.06 19.22 28.25
C SER A 769 -15.47 17.92 27.68
N THR A 770 -14.65 17.21 28.46
CA THR A 770 -14.03 15.95 28.02
C THR A 770 -15.04 14.92 27.50
N ALA A 771 -16.21 14.81 28.15
CA ALA A 771 -17.27 13.88 27.71
C ALA A 771 -17.89 14.30 26.37
N GLU A 772 -18.06 15.60 26.13
CA GLU A 772 -18.55 16.12 24.86
C GLU A 772 -17.50 15.99 23.75
N ALA A 773 -16.23 16.24 24.06
CA ALA A 773 -15.11 16.09 23.15
C ALA A 773 -14.97 14.64 22.63
N ILE A 774 -15.01 13.65 23.54
CA ILE A 774 -15.05 12.22 23.19
C ILE A 774 -16.27 11.92 22.30
N ARG A 775 -17.47 12.30 22.77
CA ARG A 775 -18.74 12.05 22.06
C ARG A 775 -18.76 12.63 20.66
N ILE A 776 -18.28 13.87 20.49
CA ILE A 776 -18.26 14.57 19.20
C ILE A 776 -17.18 13.96 18.30
N GLY A 777 -15.96 13.73 18.80
CA GLY A 777 -14.87 13.12 18.03
C GLY A 777 -15.25 11.75 17.46
N THR A 778 -15.76 10.84 18.29
CA THR A 778 -16.21 9.52 17.83
C THR A 778 -17.45 9.60 16.93
N ALA A 779 -18.41 10.49 17.20
CA ALA A 779 -19.63 10.57 16.39
C ALA A 779 -19.39 11.17 15.00
N THR A 780 -18.50 12.16 14.85
CA THR A 780 -18.17 12.73 13.53
C THR A 780 -17.26 11.81 12.72
N THR A 781 -16.25 11.20 13.36
CA THR A 781 -15.30 10.33 12.64
C THR A 781 -15.85 8.92 12.38
N GLY A 782 -16.80 8.42 13.17
CA GLY A 782 -17.26 7.02 13.14
C GLY A 782 -17.63 6.51 11.74
N ARG A 783 -18.44 7.24 10.97
CA ARG A 783 -18.80 6.83 9.58
C ARG A 783 -17.57 6.77 8.67
N LEU A 784 -16.67 7.74 8.77
CA LEU A 784 -15.47 7.84 7.92
C LEU A 784 -14.51 6.70 8.24
N ILE A 785 -14.22 6.48 9.52
CA ILE A 785 -13.38 5.37 10.00
C ILE A 785 -13.96 4.01 9.57
N THR A 786 -15.26 3.78 9.69
CA THR A 786 -15.85 2.51 9.22
C THR A 786 -15.86 2.37 7.70
N GLY A 787 -15.87 3.48 6.95
CA GLY A 787 -15.76 3.46 5.49
C GLY A 787 -14.34 3.13 5.03
N ALA A 788 -13.37 3.82 5.63
CA ALA A 788 -11.94 3.59 5.50
C ALA A 788 -11.55 2.14 5.82
N ALA A 789 -11.90 1.68 7.03
CA ALA A 789 -11.64 0.31 7.43
C ALA A 789 -12.36 -0.74 6.57
N LEU A 790 -13.51 -0.41 5.96
CA LEU A 790 -14.17 -1.32 5.01
C LEU A 790 -13.44 -1.35 3.65
N VAL A 791 -12.88 -0.24 3.18
CA VAL A 791 -11.98 -0.22 2.00
C VAL A 791 -10.75 -1.09 2.26
N LEU A 792 -10.02 -0.84 3.34
CA LEU A 792 -8.79 -1.58 3.63
C LEU A 792 -9.06 -3.08 3.89
N ALA A 793 -10.18 -3.41 4.55
CA ALA A 793 -10.61 -4.80 4.74
C ALA A 793 -10.99 -5.49 3.41
N VAL A 794 -11.51 -4.76 2.42
CA VAL A 794 -11.77 -5.29 1.07
C VAL A 794 -10.47 -5.55 0.31
N VAL A 795 -9.47 -4.66 0.40
CA VAL A 795 -8.16 -4.87 -0.23
C VAL A 795 -7.46 -6.07 0.42
N ALA A 796 -7.34 -6.10 1.75
CA ALA A 796 -6.81 -7.26 2.48
C ALA A 796 -7.60 -8.54 2.17
N GLY A 797 -8.92 -8.43 2.03
CA GLY A 797 -9.85 -9.51 1.71
C GLY A 797 -9.66 -10.15 0.34
N ALA A 798 -8.89 -9.57 -0.59
CA ALA A 798 -8.47 -10.23 -1.82
C ALA A 798 -7.21 -11.10 -1.63
N PHE A 799 -6.30 -10.68 -0.75
CA PHE A 799 -5.02 -11.36 -0.49
C PHE A 799 -5.11 -12.51 0.53
N VAL A 800 -6.18 -12.60 1.34
CA VAL A 800 -6.44 -13.80 2.18
C VAL A 800 -6.74 -15.06 1.37
N PHE A 801 -7.00 -14.92 0.07
CA PHE A 801 -7.15 -16.02 -0.90
C PHE A 801 -5.86 -16.29 -1.70
N SER A 802 -4.72 -15.71 -1.30
CA SER A 802 -3.41 -16.00 -1.91
C SER A 802 -3.00 -17.44 -1.68
N ASP A 803 -2.46 -18.12 -2.68
CA ASP A 803 -1.97 -19.48 -2.49
C ASP A 803 -0.66 -19.52 -1.68
N LEU A 804 0.07 -18.40 -1.62
CA LEU A 804 1.23 -18.22 -0.76
C LEU A 804 0.82 -17.95 0.71
N VAL A 805 1.10 -18.91 1.60
CA VAL A 805 0.72 -18.84 3.03
C VAL A 805 1.24 -17.58 3.76
N MET A 806 2.40 -17.03 3.35
CA MET A 806 2.92 -15.77 3.91
C MET A 806 2.02 -14.58 3.63
N MET A 807 1.41 -14.52 2.43
CA MET A 807 0.51 -13.45 2.07
C MET A 807 -0.86 -13.63 2.71
N LYS A 808 -1.35 -14.88 2.85
CA LYS A 808 -2.50 -15.19 3.72
C LYS A 808 -2.26 -14.67 5.14
N TYR A 809 -1.11 -14.97 5.76
CA TYR A 809 -0.77 -14.53 7.12
C TYR A 809 -0.76 -13.00 7.27
N LEU A 810 -0.11 -12.27 6.36
CA LEU A 810 -0.08 -10.81 6.37
C LEU A 810 -1.48 -10.20 6.18
N ALA A 811 -2.25 -10.71 5.22
CA ALA A 811 -3.57 -10.20 4.88
C ALA A 811 -4.59 -10.47 6.01
N PHE A 812 -4.58 -11.65 6.62
CA PHE A 812 -5.39 -11.95 7.80
C PHE A 812 -5.00 -11.07 8.98
N GLY A 813 -3.70 -10.85 9.22
CA GLY A 813 -3.26 -10.00 10.32
C GLY A 813 -3.70 -8.56 10.17
N LEU A 814 -3.59 -8.01 8.96
CA LEU A 814 -4.12 -6.69 8.66
C LEU A 814 -5.64 -6.64 8.88
N LEU A 815 -6.39 -7.61 8.37
CA LEU A 815 -7.85 -7.69 8.50
C LEU A 815 -8.32 -7.84 9.95
N ILE A 816 -7.67 -8.69 10.74
CA ILE A 816 -7.99 -8.93 12.17
C ILE A 816 -7.68 -7.67 13.00
N ALA A 817 -6.47 -7.11 12.89
CA ALA A 817 -6.11 -5.89 13.62
C ALA A 817 -7.05 -4.73 13.26
N LEU A 818 -7.36 -4.57 11.97
CA LEU A 818 -8.29 -3.59 11.45
C LEU A 818 -9.70 -3.77 12.02
N LEU A 819 -10.21 -5.00 12.09
CA LEU A 819 -11.53 -5.28 12.64
C LEU A 819 -11.58 -5.02 14.16
N LEU A 820 -10.55 -5.44 14.90
CA LEU A 820 -10.41 -5.16 16.33
C LEU A 820 -10.38 -3.64 16.59
N ASP A 821 -9.57 -2.89 15.84
CA ASP A 821 -9.44 -1.45 16.04
C ASP A 821 -10.69 -0.69 15.58
N ALA A 822 -11.17 -0.94 14.36
CA ALA A 822 -12.38 -0.31 13.81
C ALA A 822 -13.62 -0.49 14.70
N THR A 823 -13.69 -1.61 15.45
CA THR A 823 -14.86 -1.98 16.24
C THR A 823 -14.61 -1.98 17.76
N ILE A 824 -13.92 -2.98 18.30
CA ILE A 824 -13.76 -3.21 19.74
C ILE A 824 -13.04 -2.04 20.41
N VAL A 825 -11.89 -1.64 19.87
CA VAL A 825 -11.03 -0.61 20.49
C VAL A 825 -11.67 0.77 20.38
N ARG A 826 -12.02 1.21 19.16
CA ARG A 826 -12.54 2.57 18.94
C ARG A 826 -13.95 2.82 19.47
N MET A 827 -14.88 1.86 19.34
CA MET A 827 -16.28 2.09 19.72
C MET A 827 -16.51 1.96 21.23
N PHE A 828 -15.72 1.12 21.90
CA PHE A 828 -15.92 0.78 23.31
C PHE A 828 -14.72 1.14 24.18
N LEU A 829 -13.53 0.61 23.89
CA LEU A 829 -12.41 0.69 24.81
C LEU A 829 -11.81 2.11 24.92
N VAL A 830 -11.62 2.83 23.80
CA VAL A 830 -11.14 4.22 23.78
C VAL A 830 -12.08 5.16 24.56
N PRO A 831 -13.40 5.23 24.29
CA PRO A 831 -14.31 6.06 25.08
C PRO A 831 -14.42 5.63 26.55
N ALA A 832 -14.33 4.34 26.86
CA ALA A 832 -14.37 3.85 28.23
C ALA A 832 -13.14 4.28 29.03
N VAL A 833 -11.94 4.07 28.48
CA VAL A 833 -10.67 4.42 29.13
C VAL A 833 -10.53 5.94 29.26
N MET A 834 -10.78 6.71 28.21
CA MET A 834 -10.75 8.19 28.30
C MET A 834 -11.78 8.74 29.29
N LYS A 835 -12.94 8.07 29.45
CA LYS A 835 -13.93 8.48 30.47
C LYS A 835 -13.50 8.13 31.91
N LEU A 836 -12.63 7.13 32.10
CA LEU A 836 -12.05 6.80 33.41
C LEU A 836 -10.93 7.76 33.81
N LEU A 837 -10.08 8.17 32.85
CA LEU A 837 -9.01 9.15 33.09
C LEU A 837 -9.55 10.59 33.15
N GLY A 838 -10.69 10.88 32.53
CA GLY A 838 -11.33 12.19 32.62
C GLY A 838 -10.44 13.31 32.08
N ASP A 839 -10.38 14.44 32.78
CA ASP A 839 -9.65 15.63 32.32
C ASP A 839 -8.13 15.46 32.34
N ASP A 840 -7.60 14.45 33.06
CA ASP A 840 -6.16 14.10 33.05
C ASP A 840 -5.69 13.61 31.66
N CYS A 841 -6.61 13.18 30.77
CA CYS A 841 -6.32 12.88 29.37
C CYS A 841 -5.56 14.02 28.65
N TRP A 842 -5.77 15.28 29.06
CA TRP A 842 -5.24 16.46 28.36
C TRP A 842 -3.95 17.01 28.98
N TRP A 843 -3.37 16.29 29.96
CA TRP A 843 -2.20 16.75 30.72
C TRP A 843 -0.89 16.65 29.92
N ALA A 844 -0.13 17.75 29.92
CA ALA A 844 1.29 17.77 29.57
C ALA A 844 2.03 18.90 30.31
N PRO A 845 3.35 18.76 30.57
CA PRO A 845 4.18 19.81 31.15
C PRO A 845 4.21 21.12 30.34
N ARG A 846 4.27 22.27 31.04
CA ARG A 846 4.35 23.62 30.45
C ARG A 846 5.63 23.91 29.64
N TRP A 847 6.64 23.04 29.71
CA TRP A 847 7.82 23.14 28.84
C TRP A 847 7.61 22.39 27.52
N MET A 848 6.94 21.24 27.58
CA MET A 848 6.57 20.41 26.44
C MET A 848 5.64 21.15 25.45
N LYS A 849 4.57 21.81 25.94
CA LYS A 849 3.68 22.58 25.06
C LYS A 849 4.41 23.74 24.35
N ARG A 850 5.32 24.42 25.04
CA ARG A 850 6.19 25.46 24.44
C ARG A 850 7.16 24.93 23.36
N ILE A 851 7.49 23.64 23.35
CA ILE A 851 8.24 23.03 22.25
C ILE A 851 7.31 22.77 21.05
N GLN A 852 6.12 22.22 21.28
CA GLN A 852 5.09 21.99 20.25
C GLN A 852 4.66 23.30 19.55
N GLU A 853 4.49 24.37 20.32
CA GLU A 853 4.25 25.74 19.85
C GLU A 853 5.42 26.25 18.98
N ARG A 854 6.67 26.15 19.48
CA ARG A 854 7.88 26.59 18.75
C ARG A 854 8.14 25.84 17.45
N LEU A 855 7.72 24.59 17.35
CA LEU A 855 7.80 23.78 16.12
C LEU A 855 6.70 24.15 15.10
N GLY A 856 5.80 25.10 15.42
CA GLY A 856 4.69 25.48 14.54
C GLY A 856 3.61 24.39 14.41
N LEU A 857 3.57 23.44 15.35
CA LEU A 857 2.62 22.32 15.35
C LEU A 857 1.38 22.61 16.22
N GLY A 858 1.48 23.55 17.16
CA GLY A 858 0.39 24.01 18.01
C GLY A 858 -0.70 24.86 17.33
N GLU A 859 -0.57 25.19 16.04
CA GLU A 859 -1.61 25.90 15.27
C GLU A 859 -2.79 24.95 14.94
N THR A 860 -3.71 24.76 15.88
CA THR A 860 -4.96 24.00 15.68
C THR A 860 -6.16 24.88 15.32
N GLU A 861 -6.16 26.15 15.73
CA GLU A 861 -7.24 27.09 15.37
C GLU A 861 -7.20 27.53 13.90
N LEU A 862 -8.40 27.71 13.35
CA LEU A 862 -8.63 28.40 12.08
C LEU A 862 -9.33 29.73 12.38
N PRO A 863 -8.83 30.88 11.89
CA PRO A 863 -9.60 32.12 11.97
C PRO A 863 -10.94 31.95 11.25
N ASP A 864 -11.99 32.56 11.79
CA ASP A 864 -13.34 32.49 11.21
C ASP A 864 -13.46 33.42 9.99
N GLU A 865 -13.00 32.92 8.84
CA GLU A 865 -12.99 33.64 7.56
C GLU A 865 -14.33 33.57 6.81
N ARG A 866 -15.46 33.34 7.50
CA ARG A 866 -16.80 33.45 6.92
C ARG A 866 -17.01 34.83 6.32
N LYS A 867 -17.01 34.90 4.97
CA LYS A 867 -17.23 36.08 4.12
C LYS A 867 -16.97 37.44 4.79
N ARG A 868 -15.84 38.08 4.45
CA ARG A 868 -15.87 39.55 4.32
C ARG A 868 -17.09 39.90 3.46
N PRO A 869 -17.99 40.81 3.88
CA PRO A 869 -19.20 41.08 3.14
C PRO A 869 -18.85 41.70 1.78
N ALA A 870 -18.94 40.89 0.73
CA ALA A 870 -18.69 41.28 -0.66
C ALA A 870 -19.86 42.11 -1.26
N VAL A 871 -20.58 42.79 -0.38
CA VAL A 871 -21.61 43.79 -0.66
C VAL A 871 -21.36 44.91 0.34
N ARG A 872 -20.63 45.95 -0.08
CA ARG A 872 -20.84 47.27 0.51
C ARG A 872 -22.15 47.74 -0.09
N GLU A 873 -23.22 47.62 0.69
CA GLU A 873 -24.58 47.82 0.21
C GLU A 873 -24.70 49.21 -0.42
N ALA A 874 -25.00 49.24 -1.72
CA ALA A 874 -25.20 50.47 -2.46
C ALA A 874 -26.57 51.02 -2.07
N ALA A 875 -26.61 51.81 -1.00
CA ALA A 875 -27.81 52.46 -0.51
C ALA A 875 -28.28 53.53 -1.52
N ASN A 876 -29.01 53.08 -2.55
CA ASN A 876 -29.74 53.86 -3.54
C ASN A 876 -30.82 52.95 -4.16
N ASP A 877 -32.03 52.98 -3.57
CA ASP A 877 -33.33 53.06 -4.28
C ASP A 877 -34.48 52.84 -3.27
N PRO A 878 -34.97 53.90 -2.62
CA PRO A 878 -36.04 53.81 -1.62
C PRO A 878 -37.46 53.80 -2.20
N GLU A 879 -37.63 53.66 -3.53
CA GLU A 879 -38.91 53.90 -4.21
C GLU A 879 -39.75 52.62 -4.46
N ALA A 880 -39.20 51.43 -4.19
CA ALA A 880 -39.81 50.14 -4.52
C ALA A 880 -40.32 49.33 -3.31
N LEU A 881 -41.02 49.97 -2.34
CA LEU A 881 -41.69 49.22 -1.24
C LEU A 881 -42.88 49.96 -0.56
N VAL A 882 -43.73 50.65 -1.34
CA VAL A 882 -45.00 51.20 -0.83
C VAL A 882 -46.09 50.12 -0.88
N GLY A 883 -46.42 49.47 0.26
CA GLY A 883 -47.31 48.29 0.19
C GLY A 883 -47.88 47.66 1.48
N ALA A 884 -47.84 48.31 2.65
CA ALA A 884 -48.65 47.93 3.83
C ALA A 884 -48.66 49.06 4.87
N GLY A 885 -49.81 49.33 5.50
CA GLY A 885 -49.96 50.47 6.43
C GLY A 885 -49.62 50.16 7.89
N ALA A 886 -48.82 51.01 8.53
CA ALA A 886 -48.70 51.15 9.98
C ALA A 886 -48.38 52.61 10.36
N PRO A 887 -48.80 53.13 11.54
CA PRO A 887 -48.66 54.57 11.86
C PRO A 887 -47.25 54.97 12.30
N VAL A 888 -46.87 56.23 12.02
CA VAL A 888 -45.57 56.82 12.41
C VAL A 888 -45.72 57.71 13.66
N PRO A 889 -44.93 57.52 14.73
CA PRO A 889 -44.86 58.43 15.86
C PRO A 889 -43.95 59.65 15.58
N PRO A 890 -44.22 60.83 16.18
CA PRO A 890 -43.53 62.09 15.82
C PRO A 890 -42.11 62.22 16.39
N ARG A 891 -41.26 62.98 15.68
CA ARG A 891 -39.94 63.45 16.16
C ARG A 891 -40.07 64.68 17.07
N PRO A 892 -39.30 64.77 18.18
CA PRO A 892 -39.03 66.04 18.85
C PRO A 892 -38.08 66.93 18.03
N LEU A 893 -38.24 68.25 18.18
CA LEU A 893 -37.37 69.29 17.60
C LEU A 893 -36.45 69.92 18.67
N ASP A 894 -35.35 70.50 18.17
CA ASP A 894 -34.55 71.62 18.69
C ASP A 894 -34.07 71.67 20.17
N LYS A 895 -32.74 71.80 20.32
CA LYS A 895 -32.11 72.68 21.32
C LYS A 895 -30.93 73.46 20.70
N PRO A 896 -30.66 74.71 21.11
CA PRO A 896 -29.77 75.62 20.37
C PRO A 896 -28.30 75.58 20.84
N ARG A 897 -27.40 76.19 20.04
CA ARG A 897 -25.99 76.45 20.39
C ARG A 897 -25.77 77.89 20.90
N PRO A 898 -25.03 78.10 22.00
CA PRO A 898 -24.34 79.36 22.33
C PRO A 898 -22.95 79.46 21.63
N PRO A 899 -22.27 80.63 21.63
CA PRO A 899 -21.59 81.12 20.41
C PRO A 899 -20.06 80.99 20.33
N HIS A 900 -19.51 81.36 19.16
CA HIS A 900 -18.08 81.55 18.90
C HIS A 900 -17.53 82.88 19.46
N ASP A 901 -16.26 82.88 19.85
CA ASP A 901 -15.43 84.06 20.14
C ASP A 901 -14.63 84.47 18.88
N PRO A 902 -14.72 85.73 18.39
CA PRO A 902 -14.14 86.17 17.12
C PRO A 902 -12.80 86.91 17.25
N THR A 903 -11.81 86.38 17.98
CA THR A 903 -10.45 86.96 18.03
C THR A 903 -9.34 86.02 17.52
N HIS A 904 -9.10 86.01 16.21
CA HIS A 904 -7.77 86.18 15.58
C HIS A 904 -7.86 86.07 14.04
N PRO A 905 -7.14 86.91 13.25
CA PRO A 905 -7.15 86.81 11.78
C PRO A 905 -6.29 85.65 11.25
N GLY A 906 -6.63 85.13 10.07
CA GLY A 906 -5.84 84.11 9.37
C GLY A 906 -4.71 84.69 8.51
N VAL A 907 -3.79 83.82 8.08
CA VAL A 907 -2.74 84.09 7.08
C VAL A 907 -2.61 82.88 6.15
N GLU A 908 -2.55 83.12 4.84
CA GLU A 908 -2.33 82.09 3.82
C GLU A 908 -0.84 81.74 3.69
N GLY A 909 -0.49 80.48 3.35
CA GLY A 909 0.91 80.05 3.34
C GLY A 909 1.19 78.75 2.59
N SER A 910 1.60 78.92 1.33
CA SER A 910 2.12 77.93 0.36
C SER A 910 3.08 76.83 0.85
N SER A 911 3.16 75.75 0.04
CA SER A 911 4.36 74.92 -0.28
C SER A 911 4.43 73.46 0.23
N ARG A 912 4.66 72.55 -0.74
CA ARG A 912 5.30 71.22 -0.60
C ARG A 912 6.80 71.37 -0.97
N PRO A 913 7.68 70.32 -0.98
CA PRO A 913 7.59 68.93 -0.48
C PRO A 913 8.79 68.44 0.37
N GLY A 914 8.71 67.22 0.95
CA GLY A 914 9.83 66.26 0.88
C GLY A 914 10.46 65.64 2.17
N ALA A 915 10.94 64.40 2.01
CA ALA A 915 12.08 63.74 2.69
C ALA A 915 12.07 63.30 4.19
N THR A 916 11.63 62.04 4.41
CA THR A 916 12.31 60.95 5.21
C THR A 916 12.74 61.07 6.69
N ARG A 917 12.26 60.08 7.48
CA ARG A 917 12.89 59.30 8.60
C ARG A 917 13.42 60.02 9.87
N VAL A 918 13.02 59.52 11.05
CA VAL A 918 13.84 58.75 12.05
C VAL A 918 12.93 58.36 13.27
N ALA A 919 13.44 57.62 14.26
CA ALA A 919 12.71 56.79 15.24
C ALA A 919 12.29 57.46 16.59
N THR A 920 11.65 56.63 17.43
CA THR A 920 11.31 56.72 18.88
C THR A 920 12.50 57.08 19.81
N PRO A 921 12.36 57.40 21.13
CA PRO A 921 11.36 56.94 22.15
C PRO A 921 10.95 58.08 23.15
N PRO A 922 10.78 57.95 24.51
CA PRO A 922 10.29 56.88 25.41
C PRO A 922 9.18 57.31 26.44
N ARG A 923 8.75 56.30 27.23
CA ARG A 923 7.96 56.22 28.49
C ARG A 923 8.15 57.29 29.61
N ALA A 924 7.10 57.53 30.42
CA ALA A 924 7.13 58.07 31.80
C ALA A 924 6.02 57.43 32.70
N THR A 925 6.02 57.61 34.04
CA THR A 925 5.24 56.76 34.99
C THR A 925 4.78 57.40 36.33
N ALA A 926 3.51 57.15 36.72
CA ALA A 926 2.94 57.11 38.10
C ALA A 926 2.96 58.43 38.93
N PRO A 927 2.39 58.54 40.18
CA PRO A 927 1.68 57.54 41.03
C PRO A 927 0.39 58.02 41.77
N SER A 928 -0.11 57.19 42.72
CA SER A 928 -0.78 57.52 44.02
C SER A 928 -2.32 57.53 44.25
N VAL A 929 -2.75 56.53 45.05
CA VAL A 929 -3.78 56.42 46.15
C VAL A 929 -5.24 56.98 46.10
N ALA A 930 -6.15 56.06 46.50
CA ALA A 930 -7.34 56.18 47.40
C ALA A 930 -8.64 56.91 46.96
N GLY A 931 -9.82 56.28 47.19
CA GLY A 931 -11.15 56.91 47.00
C GLY A 931 -12.42 56.01 47.08
N THR A 932 -12.87 55.64 48.29
CA THR A 932 -14.29 55.52 48.76
C THR A 932 -15.45 54.88 47.93
N THR A 933 -15.88 53.67 48.36
CA THR A 933 -17.26 53.20 48.74
C THR A 933 -18.54 53.17 47.84
N ARG A 934 -19.23 52.00 47.94
CA ARG A 934 -20.70 51.66 47.88
C ARG A 934 -21.47 51.76 46.54
N ILE A 935 -21.93 50.65 45.93
CA ILE A 935 -23.12 49.79 46.24
C ILE A 935 -24.47 50.49 45.89
N PRO A 936 -25.47 49.84 45.22
CA PRO A 936 -25.74 48.39 45.16
C PRO A 936 -26.04 47.73 43.79
N SER A 937 -26.04 46.39 43.77
CA SER A 937 -26.94 45.56 42.95
C SER A 937 -27.15 44.17 43.58
N ALA A 938 -28.31 43.57 43.33
CA ALA A 938 -28.99 42.54 44.11
C ALA A 938 -28.23 41.22 44.47
N SER A 939 -28.21 40.92 45.77
CA SER A 939 -28.46 39.62 46.44
C SER A 939 -28.15 38.28 45.73
N GLN A 940 -27.21 37.52 46.30
CA GLN A 940 -27.25 36.06 46.34
C GLN A 940 -27.89 35.57 47.66
N PRO A 941 -28.61 34.44 47.71
CA PRO A 941 -28.91 33.74 48.94
C PRO A 941 -27.75 32.83 49.36
N ALA A 942 -27.45 32.79 50.67
CA ALA A 942 -26.53 31.85 51.30
C ALA A 942 -27.29 30.55 51.71
N PRO A 943 -26.60 29.42 51.99
CA PRO A 943 -27.27 28.15 52.29
C PRO A 943 -27.88 28.11 53.69
N ALA A 944 -28.89 27.26 53.86
CA ALA A 944 -29.42 26.81 55.15
C ALA A 944 -29.11 25.32 55.36
N ASP A 945 -29.19 24.85 56.60
CA ASP A 945 -28.74 23.52 57.03
C ASP A 945 -29.51 22.35 56.40
N GLU A 946 -28.79 21.23 56.19
CA GLU A 946 -29.41 19.90 56.16
C GLU A 946 -28.51 18.86 56.85
N LEU A 947 -29.12 17.82 57.41
CA LEU A 947 -28.57 17.02 58.51
C LEU A 947 -27.70 15.83 58.10
N GLN A 948 -26.95 15.31 59.08
CA GLN A 948 -26.03 14.17 58.91
C GLN A 948 -26.74 12.88 58.48
N THR A 949 -26.23 12.22 57.43
CA THR A 949 -26.27 10.75 57.34
C THR A 949 -24.95 10.16 56.84
N THR A 950 -24.35 9.37 57.72
CA THR A 950 -23.19 8.48 57.62
C THR A 950 -22.75 8.02 56.22
N ARG A 951 -21.47 8.26 55.87
CA ARG A 951 -20.70 7.45 54.92
C ARG A 951 -19.36 7.03 55.54
N LEU A 952 -19.02 5.74 55.44
CA LEU A 952 -17.84 5.15 56.08
C LEU A 952 -16.53 5.73 55.54
N THR A 953 -15.78 6.42 56.39
CA THR A 953 -14.42 6.93 56.10
C THR A 953 -13.28 6.05 56.67
N MET A 954 -13.57 5.08 57.54
CA MET A 954 -12.52 4.27 58.20
C MET A 954 -11.84 3.22 57.30
N ALA A 955 -12.52 2.67 56.30
CA ALA A 955 -11.96 1.59 55.47
C ALA A 955 -10.73 2.01 54.63
N LYS A 956 -10.62 3.29 54.27
CA LYS A 956 -9.65 3.77 53.26
C LYS A 956 -8.21 3.90 53.78
N ASN A 957 -8.01 3.99 55.10
CA ASN A 957 -6.69 4.10 55.71
C ASN A 957 -6.12 2.74 56.16
N ALA A 958 -6.97 1.81 56.61
CA ALA A 958 -6.54 0.46 56.99
C ALA A 958 -5.92 -0.31 55.81
N VAL A 959 -6.58 -0.29 54.64
CA VAL A 959 -6.08 -0.96 53.42
C VAL A 959 -4.74 -0.36 52.95
N ARG A 960 -4.57 0.97 53.06
CA ARG A 960 -3.32 1.64 52.67
C ARG A 960 -2.14 1.15 53.51
N ASN A 961 -2.30 1.08 54.83
CA ASN A 961 -1.24 0.60 55.72
C ASN A 961 -0.97 -0.91 55.54
N ALA A 962 -1.99 -1.72 55.27
CA ALA A 962 -1.82 -3.14 54.98
C ALA A 962 -0.97 -3.39 53.72
N VAL A 963 -1.24 -2.65 52.63
CA VAL A 963 -0.47 -2.76 51.37
C VAL A 963 0.98 -2.29 51.57
N SER A 964 1.21 -1.21 52.32
CA SER A 964 2.56 -0.74 52.66
C SER A 964 3.36 -1.78 53.45
N ASN A 965 2.76 -2.42 54.45
CA ASN A 965 3.44 -3.43 55.27
C ASN A 965 3.69 -4.73 54.49
N ALA A 966 2.78 -5.16 53.62
CA ALA A 966 2.96 -6.33 52.76
C ALA A 966 4.15 -6.18 51.80
N ALA A 967 4.32 -4.98 51.21
CA ALA A 967 5.43 -4.66 50.32
C ALA A 967 6.79 -4.53 51.03
N ALA A 968 6.81 -4.29 52.34
CA ALA A 968 8.02 -4.35 53.15
C ALA A 968 8.43 -5.81 53.43
N ALA A 969 7.47 -6.65 53.85
CA ALA A 969 7.72 -8.05 54.19
C ALA A 969 8.29 -8.89 53.04
N THR A 970 7.87 -8.64 51.79
CA THR A 970 8.35 -9.38 50.62
C THR A 970 9.81 -9.11 50.24
N ARG A 971 10.46 -8.08 50.81
CA ARG A 971 11.85 -7.72 50.50
C ARG A 971 12.89 -8.32 51.45
N GLN A 972 12.47 -9.11 52.44
CA GLN A 972 13.32 -9.52 53.57
C GLN A 972 13.49 -11.04 53.73
N ALA A 973 13.10 -11.83 52.72
CA ALA A 973 13.30 -13.28 52.68
C ALA A 973 14.13 -13.70 51.45
N ALA A 974 14.94 -14.76 51.62
CA ALA A 974 15.73 -15.44 50.59
C ALA A 974 16.79 -14.60 49.81
N ARG A 975 17.97 -14.41 50.42
CA ARG A 975 19.22 -14.15 49.68
C ARG A 975 20.41 -14.87 50.38
N PRO A 976 21.07 -15.85 49.74
CA PRO A 976 22.28 -16.49 50.28
C PRO A 976 23.50 -15.54 50.34
N PRO A 977 24.52 -15.84 51.16
CA PRO A 977 25.70 -14.99 51.33
C PRO A 977 26.73 -15.13 50.19
N ALA A 978 27.64 -14.15 50.08
CA ALA A 978 28.75 -14.14 49.13
C ALA A 978 30.11 -13.90 49.84
N PRO A 979 31.25 -14.35 49.27
CA PRO A 979 32.59 -14.23 49.90
C PRO A 979 33.18 -12.80 49.87
N PRO A 980 34.31 -12.54 50.57
CA PRO A 980 34.89 -11.19 50.71
C PRO A 980 35.62 -10.69 49.45
N ALA A 981 35.82 -9.37 49.37
CA ALA A 981 36.27 -8.66 48.18
C ALA A 981 37.80 -8.46 48.06
N GLN A 982 38.26 -8.21 46.83
CA GLN A 982 39.59 -7.70 46.48
C GLN A 982 39.49 -6.29 45.81
N PRO A 983 40.60 -5.52 45.68
CA PRO A 983 40.54 -4.10 45.29
C PRO A 983 40.18 -3.83 43.82
N ARG A 984 39.80 -2.57 43.53
CA ARG A 984 39.47 -2.08 42.17
C ARG A 984 40.65 -1.33 41.51
N PRO A 985 40.82 -1.43 40.18
CA PRO A 985 41.56 -0.45 39.39
C PRO A 985 40.74 0.85 39.17
N PRO A 986 41.37 1.96 38.72
CA PRO A 986 40.70 3.25 38.47
C PRO A 986 39.87 3.28 37.18
N ARG A 987 39.10 4.37 37.00
CA ARG A 987 38.37 4.70 35.77
C ARG A 987 39.18 5.66 34.91
N GLU A 988 38.98 5.57 33.59
CA GLU A 988 39.15 6.69 32.65
C GLU A 988 37.81 6.96 31.96
N GLU A 989 37.61 8.21 31.56
CA GLU A 989 36.37 8.72 30.94
C GLU A 989 36.55 8.82 29.41
N ARG A 990 35.44 8.82 28.65
CA ARG A 990 35.49 8.98 27.18
C ARG A 990 34.87 10.31 26.75
N GLU A 991 35.65 11.05 25.97
CA GLU A 991 35.31 12.38 25.47
C GLU A 991 34.30 12.30 24.30
N ILE A 992 33.11 12.90 24.45
CA ILE A 992 32.15 13.09 23.34
C ILE A 992 31.57 14.53 23.37
N GLU A 993 32.35 15.52 23.82
CA GLU A 993 31.94 16.95 23.83
C GLU A 993 32.81 17.86 22.93
N SER A 994 33.90 17.35 22.34
CA SER A 994 34.87 18.15 21.58
C SER A 994 34.40 18.61 20.19
N TRP A 995 33.65 17.77 19.45
CA TRP A 995 33.33 17.97 18.03
C TRP A 995 32.35 19.11 17.71
N LEU A 996 31.77 19.77 18.72
CA LEU A 996 30.89 20.94 18.52
C LEU A 996 31.63 22.29 18.51
N GLY A 997 32.94 22.31 18.82
CA GLY A 997 33.72 23.54 18.90
C GLY A 997 34.26 24.08 17.57
N GLU A 998 34.76 23.21 16.69
CA GLU A 998 35.62 23.63 15.56
C GLU A 998 34.89 24.33 14.39
N LEU A 999 33.55 24.31 14.37
CA LEU A 999 32.75 24.93 13.30
C LEU A 999 32.62 26.47 13.39
N ARG A 1000 33.43 27.16 14.22
CA ARG A 1000 33.46 28.64 14.34
C ARG A 1000 34.87 29.21 14.59
N GLY A 1001 35.68 29.33 13.55
CA GLY A 1001 37.09 29.78 13.68
C GLY A 1001 37.34 31.30 13.75
N THR A 1002 38.09 31.74 14.77
CA THR A 1002 38.89 32.99 14.88
C THR A 1002 39.94 32.82 16.01
N GLY A 1003 41.10 33.48 16.06
CA GLY A 1003 41.81 34.28 15.04
C GLY A 1003 42.82 35.30 15.63
N THR A 1004 44.04 35.39 15.07
CA THR A 1004 45.10 36.41 15.32
C THR A 1004 45.76 36.48 16.74
N PRO A 1005 46.98 37.07 16.94
CA PRO A 1005 48.26 36.95 16.18
C PRO A 1005 49.52 36.68 17.13
N PRO A 1006 50.78 37.22 17.02
CA PRO A 1006 51.98 36.32 16.85
C PRO A 1006 53.36 36.64 17.57
N ALA A 1007 54.36 35.73 17.38
CA ALA A 1007 55.84 35.91 17.39
C ALA A 1007 56.61 36.09 18.75
N PRO A 1008 57.98 35.96 18.86
CA PRO A 1008 59.07 35.78 17.84
C PRO A 1008 60.12 34.63 18.08
N ARG A 1009 61.32 34.71 17.44
CA ARG A 1009 62.46 33.72 17.30
C ARG A 1009 63.81 34.30 17.87
N PRO A 1010 65.08 33.81 17.67
CA PRO A 1010 65.74 32.69 16.91
C PRO A 1010 66.75 31.85 17.80
N PRO A 1011 67.90 31.21 17.39
CA PRO A 1011 68.58 30.89 16.10
C PRO A 1011 69.10 29.42 15.94
N SER A 1012 70.17 29.13 15.16
CA SER A 1012 70.83 27.80 14.96
C SER A 1012 72.29 27.93 14.43
N PRO A 1013 73.08 26.82 14.34
CA PRO A 1013 73.43 26.16 13.05
C PRO A 1013 73.63 24.60 13.22
N LEU A 1014 74.31 23.72 12.43
CA LEU A 1014 75.07 23.68 11.13
C LEU A 1014 75.24 22.19 10.65
N GLY A 1015 75.52 21.92 9.36
CA GLY A 1015 76.27 20.72 8.88
C GLY A 1015 75.49 19.60 8.13
N THR A 1016 76.03 19.10 6.98
CA THR A 1016 75.47 18.06 6.06
C THR A 1016 76.63 17.41 5.23
N PRO A 1017 76.46 16.52 4.20
CA PRO A 1017 75.30 15.78 3.62
C PRO A 1017 75.60 14.25 3.45
N PRO A 1018 74.95 13.44 2.56
CA PRO A 1018 73.68 13.53 1.78
C PRO A 1018 72.74 12.31 2.13
N GLU A 1019 71.76 11.75 1.39
CA GLU A 1019 70.74 12.12 0.36
C GLU A 1019 69.49 11.20 0.66
N VAL A 1020 68.54 10.69 -0.17
CA VAL A 1020 68.20 10.70 -1.62
C VAL A 1020 66.67 10.85 -1.80
N ARG A 1021 66.18 11.79 -2.65
CA ARG A 1021 64.75 11.99 -3.07
C ARG A 1021 63.73 12.25 -1.92
N GLY A 1022 62.60 12.95 -2.10
CA GLY A 1022 62.10 13.74 -3.25
C GLY A 1022 60.82 14.54 -2.88
N ARG A 1023 60.75 15.80 -3.32
CA ARG A 1023 59.71 16.85 -3.09
C ARG A 1023 60.02 18.04 -4.05
N PRO A 1024 59.25 19.15 -4.17
CA PRO A 1024 57.96 19.51 -3.55
C PRO A 1024 56.89 20.15 -4.52
N SER A 1025 55.79 20.55 -3.87
CA SER A 1025 54.70 21.49 -4.17
C SER A 1025 54.85 22.68 -5.16
N ALA A 1026 53.77 22.88 -5.94
CA ALA A 1026 52.87 24.06 -6.03
C ALA A 1026 53.24 25.44 -6.65
N GLU A 1027 52.30 25.90 -7.52
CA GLU A 1027 51.86 27.30 -7.78
C GLU A 1027 52.80 28.31 -8.52
N PRO A 1028 52.29 29.45 -9.07
CA PRO A 1028 51.04 29.63 -9.86
C PRO A 1028 51.15 30.63 -11.07
N THR A 1029 50.05 30.81 -11.82
CA THR A 1029 49.62 32.08 -12.52
C THR A 1029 49.90 32.30 -14.04
N ARG A 1030 48.78 32.57 -14.77
CA ARG A 1030 48.57 33.35 -16.03
C ARG A 1030 49.13 32.93 -17.41
N ALA A 1031 48.22 33.14 -18.37
CA ALA A 1031 48.38 33.69 -19.73
C ALA A 1031 48.71 32.77 -20.92
N MET A 1032 47.91 32.98 -21.97
CA MET A 1032 48.05 32.55 -23.37
C MET A 1032 49.13 33.39 -24.10
N PRO A 1033 49.68 33.01 -25.29
CA PRO A 1033 48.88 32.55 -26.44
C PRO A 1033 49.46 31.48 -27.41
N ALA A 1034 48.57 31.01 -28.28
CA ALA A 1034 48.73 30.56 -29.68
C ALA A 1034 49.99 29.78 -30.15
N PRO A 1035 49.84 28.54 -30.65
CA PRO A 1035 50.83 27.86 -31.50
C PRO A 1035 50.61 28.18 -33.00
N GLY A 1036 51.59 27.84 -33.86
CA GLY A 1036 51.42 27.88 -35.31
C GLY A 1036 52.51 27.15 -36.11
N ALA A 1037 52.10 26.52 -37.21
CA ALA A 1037 52.91 25.88 -38.27
C ALA A 1037 53.71 24.59 -37.86
N GLN A 1038 53.85 23.55 -38.70
CA GLN A 1038 53.28 23.30 -40.05
C GLN A 1038 53.33 21.80 -40.42
N ASP A 1039 52.36 21.34 -41.23
CA ASP A 1039 52.43 20.26 -42.23
C ASP A 1039 52.80 18.79 -41.80
N ARG A 1040 52.25 17.70 -42.38
CA ARG A 1040 51.28 17.54 -43.49
C ARG A 1040 50.61 16.14 -43.49
N GLN A 1041 49.60 15.98 -44.37
CA GLN A 1041 48.92 14.74 -44.84
C GLN A 1041 47.85 14.10 -43.91
N GLY A 1042 46.61 14.10 -44.41
CA GLY A 1042 45.44 13.28 -43.99
C GLY A 1042 44.88 12.56 -45.24
N PRO A 1043 43.56 12.51 -45.52
CA PRO A 1043 42.34 12.80 -44.73
C PRO A 1043 41.56 11.49 -44.43
N GLY A 1044 40.43 11.37 -43.71
CA GLY A 1044 39.26 12.22 -43.39
C GLY A 1044 38.05 11.26 -43.15
N ASN A 1045 36.85 11.62 -42.68
CA ASN A 1045 36.29 12.91 -42.28
C ASN A 1045 35.30 12.71 -41.09
N GLU A 1046 35.47 13.50 -40.03
CA GLU A 1046 34.37 14.11 -39.25
C GLU A 1046 34.56 15.65 -39.39
N PRO A 1047 33.53 16.52 -39.28
CA PRO A 1047 33.02 16.93 -37.96
C PRO A 1047 31.53 17.34 -37.86
N THR A 1048 30.96 16.96 -36.71
CA THR A 1048 30.23 17.76 -35.71
C THR A 1048 29.77 19.21 -36.01
N THR A 1049 28.62 19.55 -35.38
CA THR A 1049 28.19 20.84 -34.78
C THR A 1049 27.12 21.70 -35.51
N ALA A 1050 26.14 22.12 -34.71
CA ALA A 1050 25.02 23.04 -35.01
C ALA A 1050 25.48 24.54 -35.07
N ILE A 1051 24.69 25.59 -35.36
CA ILE A 1051 23.24 25.84 -35.12
C ILE A 1051 22.57 26.62 -36.33
N PRO A 1052 21.57 27.56 -36.24
CA PRO A 1052 20.30 27.43 -36.99
C PRO A 1052 20.09 28.43 -38.16
N THR A 1053 18.97 28.27 -38.88
CA THR A 1053 18.44 29.24 -39.88
C THR A 1053 16.91 29.49 -39.72
N PRO A 1054 16.35 30.58 -40.30
CA PRO A 1054 15.19 31.28 -39.72
C PRO A 1054 13.89 31.22 -40.57
N ARG A 1055 12.91 32.07 -40.22
CA ARG A 1055 11.56 32.13 -40.82
C ARG A 1055 11.05 33.57 -40.95
N GLN A 1056 10.96 34.14 -42.18
CA GLN A 1056 9.77 34.87 -42.69
C GLN A 1056 9.95 35.60 -44.05
N GLN A 1057 8.82 35.66 -44.77
CA GLN A 1057 8.36 36.67 -45.76
C GLN A 1057 9.02 36.83 -47.14
N GLY A 1058 8.16 36.79 -48.18
CA GLY A 1058 8.44 37.09 -49.59
C GLY A 1058 7.33 36.56 -50.52
N SER A 1059 6.66 37.43 -51.29
CA SER A 1059 5.56 37.14 -52.25
C SER A 1059 5.22 38.41 -53.04
N PRO A 1060 4.43 38.39 -54.13
CA PRO A 1060 4.32 37.47 -55.29
C PRO A 1060 4.90 38.22 -56.54
N PRO A 1061 4.35 38.25 -57.78
CA PRO A 1061 3.48 37.33 -58.56
C PRO A 1061 4.00 36.97 -59.99
N ASP A 1062 3.32 36.07 -60.72
CA ASP A 1062 2.56 36.35 -61.97
C ASP A 1062 2.36 35.13 -62.91
N GLY A 1063 1.19 35.07 -63.58
CA GLY A 1063 0.93 34.29 -64.80
C GLY A 1063 0.30 32.88 -64.66
N ALA A 1064 -0.62 32.44 -65.54
CA ALA A 1064 -2.01 32.91 -65.74
C ALA A 1064 -2.81 31.92 -66.64
N GLY A 1065 -4.13 31.81 -66.43
CA GLY A 1065 -5.11 31.07 -67.26
C GLY A 1065 -5.49 29.68 -66.69
N ASP A 1066 -6.71 29.32 -66.25
CA ASP A 1066 -8.14 29.67 -66.52
C ASP A 1066 -8.88 28.61 -67.37
N PRO A 1067 -10.22 28.39 -67.21
CA PRO A 1067 -11.10 28.78 -66.10
C PRO A 1067 -12.10 27.68 -65.60
N GLU A 1068 -12.69 27.97 -64.43
CA GLU A 1068 -14.07 27.80 -63.89
C GLU A 1068 -15.15 26.93 -64.64
N ALA A 1069 -16.29 26.49 -64.07
CA ALA A 1069 -17.11 26.98 -62.95
C ALA A 1069 -18.06 25.87 -62.37
N THR A 1070 -19.19 26.18 -61.71
CA THR A 1070 -19.35 26.52 -60.26
C THR A 1070 -20.83 26.29 -59.82
N THR A 1071 -21.11 26.23 -58.50
CA THR A 1071 -22.42 26.38 -57.80
C THR A 1071 -23.48 25.24 -57.74
N ALA A 1072 -23.71 24.76 -56.50
CA ALA A 1072 -24.99 24.58 -55.76
C ALA A 1072 -26.13 23.59 -56.17
N ILE A 1073 -26.57 22.79 -55.16
CA ILE A 1073 -27.99 22.37 -54.88
C ILE A 1073 -28.57 21.29 -55.87
N PRO A 1074 -29.63 20.48 -55.57
CA PRO A 1074 -30.60 20.44 -54.45
C PRO A 1074 -30.67 19.09 -53.65
N THR A 1075 -31.78 18.86 -52.91
CA THR A 1075 -32.11 17.60 -52.19
C THR A 1075 -33.17 16.72 -52.89
N ALA A 1076 -33.03 15.39 -52.74
CA ALA A 1076 -34.10 14.37 -52.61
C ALA A 1076 -34.90 13.85 -53.84
N ARG A 1077 -35.55 12.69 -53.59
CA ARG A 1077 -36.57 11.90 -54.33
C ARG A 1077 -36.13 10.82 -55.33
N GLN A 1078 -36.74 9.64 -55.14
CA GLN A 1078 -36.93 8.56 -56.14
C GLN A 1078 -37.97 9.00 -57.19
N PRO A 1079 -38.05 8.30 -58.34
CA PRO A 1079 -39.04 7.22 -58.47
C PRO A 1079 -38.50 5.94 -59.14
N GLY A 1080 -39.31 4.87 -59.16
CA GLY A 1080 -39.18 3.74 -60.10
C GLY A 1080 -40.09 3.94 -61.33
N PRO A 1081 -40.39 2.91 -62.17
CA PRO A 1081 -40.16 1.47 -61.98
C PRO A 1081 -39.45 0.74 -63.17
N SER A 1082 -39.45 -0.60 -63.13
CA SER A 1082 -39.04 -1.60 -64.17
C SER A 1082 -39.88 -1.55 -65.48
N PRO A 1083 -39.64 -2.39 -66.54
CA PRO A 1083 -38.72 -3.56 -66.68
C PRO A 1083 -37.89 -3.66 -68.00
N ALA A 1084 -36.99 -4.66 -68.10
CA ALA A 1084 -36.78 -5.54 -69.28
C ALA A 1084 -35.70 -6.64 -69.05
N ASP A 1085 -35.96 -7.85 -69.55
CA ASP A 1085 -35.07 -9.02 -69.73
C ASP A 1085 -34.49 -9.02 -71.19
N PRO A 1086 -33.59 -9.94 -71.69
CA PRO A 1086 -33.46 -11.36 -71.31
C PRO A 1086 -32.08 -12.08 -71.48
N GLU A 1087 -32.17 -13.42 -71.37
CA GLU A 1087 -31.42 -14.48 -72.07
C GLU A 1087 -30.12 -15.10 -71.50
N ALA A 1088 -30.33 -16.33 -71.02
CA ALA A 1088 -29.43 -17.31 -70.44
C ALA A 1088 -28.70 -18.22 -71.46
N THR A 1089 -27.76 -19.04 -70.98
CA THR A 1089 -27.34 -20.37 -71.50
C THR A 1089 -26.34 -21.01 -70.50
N GLU A 1090 -26.23 -22.32 -70.25
CA GLU A 1090 -27.00 -23.51 -70.70
C GLU A 1090 -26.79 -24.76 -69.78
N LYS A 1091 -27.88 -25.47 -69.38
CA LYS A 1091 -28.10 -26.94 -69.14
C LYS A 1091 -27.08 -27.81 -68.32
N LEU A 1092 -27.37 -28.99 -67.72
CA LEU A 1092 -28.51 -29.86 -67.27
C LEU A 1092 -27.85 -31.00 -66.40
N ASP A 1093 -28.43 -32.18 -66.12
CA ASP A 1093 -29.54 -32.55 -65.20
C ASP A 1093 -29.60 -34.11 -65.06
N THR A 1094 -30.47 -34.63 -64.18
CA THR A 1094 -30.96 -36.02 -64.06
C THR A 1094 -30.06 -37.03 -63.30
N ARG A 1095 -30.58 -38.05 -62.56
CA ARG A 1095 -31.98 -38.54 -62.40
C ARG A 1095 -32.22 -39.38 -61.11
N ARG A 1096 -33.40 -39.21 -60.50
CA ARG A 1096 -34.29 -40.20 -59.80
C ARG A 1096 -33.78 -41.21 -58.72
N LYS A 1097 -34.36 -41.04 -57.51
CA LYS A 1097 -35.36 -41.91 -56.79
C LYS A 1097 -35.01 -43.29 -56.17
N LEU A 1098 -35.50 -43.42 -54.91
CA LEU A 1098 -36.16 -44.57 -54.21
C LEU A 1098 -35.38 -45.50 -53.25
N ASP A 1099 -36.04 -45.67 -52.09
CA ASP A 1099 -36.21 -46.80 -51.16
C ASP A 1099 -35.10 -47.33 -50.21
N GLU A 1100 -35.39 -47.10 -48.91
CA GLU A 1100 -35.36 -47.98 -47.71
C GLU A 1100 -34.06 -48.40 -46.96
N ASP A 1101 -34.23 -48.28 -45.62
CA ASP A 1101 -33.72 -49.05 -44.47
C ASP A 1101 -32.36 -48.84 -43.71
N GLU A 1102 -32.59 -48.57 -42.41
CA GLU A 1102 -31.92 -48.97 -41.15
C GLU A 1102 -30.61 -48.37 -40.58
N GLU A 1103 -30.68 -48.17 -39.25
CA GLU A 1103 -29.64 -48.12 -38.19
C GLU A 1103 -28.34 -47.27 -38.42
N ARG A 1104 -28.00 -46.27 -37.57
CA ARG A 1104 -28.14 -46.22 -36.10
C ARG A 1104 -28.04 -44.81 -35.47
N GLN A 1105 -28.42 -44.77 -34.19
CA GLN A 1105 -28.40 -43.67 -33.21
C GLN A 1105 -26.95 -43.26 -32.76
N ARG A 1106 -26.64 -42.13 -32.11
CA ARG A 1106 -27.40 -40.92 -31.68
C ARG A 1106 -26.43 -39.75 -31.34
N ARG A 1107 -26.99 -38.55 -31.11
CA ARG A 1107 -26.32 -37.41 -30.44
C ARG A 1107 -25.94 -37.73 -28.98
N GLY A 1108 -24.93 -37.05 -28.45
CA GLY A 1108 -24.70 -36.87 -27.00
C GLY A 1108 -24.62 -35.39 -26.62
N GLY A 1109 -25.25 -35.00 -25.51
CA GLY A 1109 -25.19 -33.64 -24.98
C GLY A 1109 -26.15 -33.40 -23.81
N GLY A 1110 -25.62 -32.89 -22.69
CA GLY A 1110 -26.38 -32.53 -21.48
C GLY A 1110 -26.70 -33.70 -20.53
N LEU A 1111 -26.11 -33.68 -19.34
CA LEU A 1111 -26.52 -34.49 -18.18
C LEU A 1111 -27.33 -33.63 -17.20
N SER A 1112 -28.15 -34.26 -16.35
CA SER A 1112 -29.21 -33.56 -15.60
C SER A 1112 -29.08 -33.68 -14.07
N ALA A 1113 -29.86 -32.88 -13.35
CA ALA A 1113 -29.72 -32.69 -11.90
C ALA A 1113 -29.92 -33.95 -11.02
N GLN A 1114 -30.46 -35.05 -11.55
CA GLN A 1114 -30.60 -36.30 -10.78
C GLN A 1114 -29.26 -37.00 -10.54
N ASP A 1115 -28.29 -36.88 -11.46
CA ASP A 1115 -26.97 -37.49 -11.29
C ASP A 1115 -26.10 -36.74 -10.26
N LEU A 1116 -26.33 -35.43 -10.09
CA LEU A 1116 -25.70 -34.63 -9.03
C LEU A 1116 -26.15 -35.08 -7.64
N LEU A 1117 -27.46 -35.26 -7.43
CA LEU A 1117 -28.02 -35.68 -6.14
C LEU A 1117 -27.57 -37.10 -5.73
N ARG A 1118 -27.27 -37.96 -6.71
CA ARG A 1118 -26.72 -39.30 -6.46
C ARG A 1118 -25.24 -39.27 -6.06
N ARG A 1119 -24.50 -38.24 -6.45
CA ARG A 1119 -23.05 -38.10 -6.20
C ARG A 1119 -22.72 -37.52 -4.82
N GLU A 1120 -23.67 -36.83 -4.17
CA GLU A 1120 -23.55 -36.35 -2.78
C GLU A 1120 -23.93 -37.39 -1.70
N GLY A 1121 -24.36 -38.60 -2.08
CA GLY A 1121 -24.66 -39.67 -1.11
C GLY A 1121 -25.84 -39.38 -0.17
N ARG A 1122 -26.85 -38.64 -0.65
CA ARG A 1122 -28.05 -38.21 0.13
C ARG A 1122 -29.36 -38.86 -0.34
N LEU A 1123 -29.26 -40.00 -1.02
CA LEU A 1123 -30.35 -40.89 -1.44
C LEU A 1123 -29.92 -42.35 -1.24
#